data_AF-A0A1J1JE17-F1
#
_entry.id   AF-A0A1J1JE17-F1
#
_cell.length_a   1.000
_cell.length_b   1.000
_cell.length_c   1.000
_cell.angle_alpha   90.00
_cell.angle_beta   90.00
_cell.angle_gamma   90.00
#
_symmetry.space_group_name_H-M   'P 1'
#
loop_
_entity.id
_entity.type
_entity.pdbx_description
1 polymer ?
#
loop_
_entity_poly.entity_id
_entity_poly.type
_entity_poly.pdbx_seq_one_letter_code
_entity_poly.pdbx_strand_id
1 'polypeptide(L)'
;MDFESWKKKLIPSEMKQVWSEIKTLLNVDQNNLLLAEEEAKKNNFTRAISILKKIKADSEVYQEAQSKIIQYRLTFHGFLLKESQIKAENACFLEALSFLLQIPSESELYSEAQNKIIEYKQSLKEQEIAKEKAIQDKIDEQASLLLEKALSLGEQEKFYEGLKLLREISSKAQIYPQINEKIADYQEAIKQQELEKEREKERIRKAKIDEQGNHLLEQALRSSEQNKFDEALTSLRKISSEASIYQEVQVKIAEYEEAFRHQQIAQAKAIQDQIDEQANLLLEKSLNLAGQGNFSQALNSLREILPEAQIYPQVKEKIAEYQEDLKQQKSEQEREREQLLKIELETKASQLLESATKLVDQHSFSDALDILIAIPAQTQAYPKSRELANQIKSNRRVENGDRAIVVENFYTTHSLIPKNEFAEPISSKADGKLLVIEMQVENLGKETGNIIFSIFHVTDENGYKFDSISDTNLYIYEQENGFSSNSDSIRPTGSIKILKVFEINSNSQNITFQWKGKSINLGKPKHFHQSVTNSPVIESDDFKISRQEKMIHTTPASNNNGKFNSINERVEVGNRAITVENVYFTDCLESTDEFDDPIFPKTGGKFICVELTVENTGKETGNIIFSTFQVMDENGYKFDAVDESEIYLYASELGFDATFESIRPKSSAIILKVFEVNEDSNKLNLYWKGKSINLF
;
A
#
# COMPACT_ATOMS: atom_id res chain seq x y z
N MET A 1 82.33 107.87 21.73
CA MET A 1 83.31 108.04 20.64
C MET A 1 82.62 107.64 19.36
N ASP A 2 82.43 108.61 18.46
CA ASP A 2 81.72 108.47 17.19
C ASP A 2 82.57 107.68 16.16
N PHE A 3 81.92 106.80 15.40
CA PHE A 3 82.52 105.97 14.34
C PHE A 3 83.24 106.82 13.28
N GLU A 4 82.79 108.06 13.04
CA GLU A 4 83.49 109.01 12.16
C GLU A 4 84.79 109.56 12.77
N SER A 5 84.94 109.53 14.10
CA SER A 5 86.21 109.87 14.79
C SER A 5 87.22 108.72 14.73
N TRP A 6 86.77 107.46 14.73
CA TRP A 6 87.64 106.29 14.58
C TRP A 6 88.15 106.10 13.14
N LYS A 7 87.32 106.45 12.14
CA LYS A 7 87.63 106.38 10.71
C LYS A 7 88.80 107.29 10.27
N LYS A 8 89.02 108.40 10.98
CA LYS A 8 90.11 109.37 10.69
C LYS A 8 91.49 108.94 11.20
N LYS A 9 91.59 107.95 12.09
CA LYS A 9 92.85 107.60 12.78
C LYS A 9 93.47 106.27 12.37
N LEU A 10 92.83 105.44 11.53
CA LEU A 10 93.29 104.08 11.27
C LEU A 10 92.98 103.54 9.86
N ILE A 11 92.94 104.39 8.83
CA ILE A 11 92.95 103.91 7.44
C ILE A 11 94.31 104.30 6.81
N PRO A 12 95.26 103.34 6.70
CA PRO A 12 96.50 103.53 5.97
C PRO A 12 96.22 104.01 4.54
N SER A 13 97.12 104.82 3.97
CA SER A 13 96.97 105.32 2.59
C SER A 13 96.79 104.19 1.57
N GLU A 14 97.31 102.99 1.81
CA GLU A 14 97.12 101.83 0.93
C GLU A 14 95.66 101.31 0.93
N MET A 15 94.90 101.46 2.03
CA MET A 15 93.51 100.99 2.09
C MET A 15 92.53 101.89 1.33
N LYS A 16 92.88 103.14 1.00
CA LYS A 16 92.05 103.99 0.15
C LYS A 16 91.96 103.45 -1.28
N GLN A 17 93.04 102.84 -1.77
CA GLN A 17 93.07 102.21 -3.08
C GLN A 17 92.21 100.94 -3.10
N VAL A 18 92.37 100.06 -2.11
CA VAL A 18 91.56 98.84 -1.96
C VAL A 18 90.07 99.17 -1.75
N TRP A 19 89.73 100.22 -0.99
CA TRP A 19 88.33 100.65 -0.86
C TRP A 19 87.76 101.24 -2.15
N SER A 20 88.58 101.87 -3.00
CA SER A 20 88.13 102.34 -4.31
C SER A 20 87.90 101.17 -5.29
N GLU A 21 88.74 100.12 -5.21
CA GLU A 21 88.60 98.87 -5.99
C GLU A 21 87.46 97.98 -5.49
N ILE A 22 87.23 97.92 -4.17
CA ILE A 22 86.06 97.25 -3.57
C ILE A 22 84.78 98.01 -3.94
N LYS A 23 84.80 99.35 -3.99
CA LYS A 23 83.63 100.16 -4.39
C LYS A 23 83.29 100.01 -5.88
N THR A 24 84.28 99.78 -6.75
CA THR A 24 84.05 99.41 -8.16
C THR A 24 83.60 97.95 -8.31
N LEU A 25 84.07 97.00 -7.49
CA LEU A 25 83.58 95.62 -7.47
C LEU A 25 82.17 95.49 -6.83
N LEU A 26 81.80 96.39 -5.91
CA LEU A 26 80.48 96.48 -5.28
C LEU A 26 79.47 97.32 -6.06
N ASN A 27 79.78 97.73 -7.30
CA ASN A 27 78.78 98.36 -8.15
C ASN A 27 77.80 97.30 -8.69
N VAL A 28 76.95 96.80 -7.79
CA VAL A 28 75.95 95.75 -8.02
C VAL A 28 75.06 96.08 -9.21
N ASP A 29 74.77 97.36 -9.43
CA ASP A 29 73.94 97.81 -10.54
C ASP A 29 74.68 97.71 -11.89
N GLN A 30 75.98 98.02 -11.93
CA GLN A 30 76.82 97.80 -13.12
C GLN A 30 76.89 96.31 -13.48
N ASN A 31 77.06 95.45 -12.47
CA ASN A 31 77.11 94.00 -12.66
C ASN A 31 75.75 93.44 -13.13
N ASN A 32 74.63 93.97 -12.60
CA ASN A 32 73.29 93.61 -13.07
C ASN A 32 73.07 94.04 -14.52
N LEU A 33 73.53 95.23 -14.91
CA LEU A 33 73.47 95.69 -16.31
C LEU A 33 74.22 94.71 -17.22
N LEU A 34 75.48 94.38 -16.90
CA LEU A 34 76.31 93.45 -17.67
C LEU A 34 75.66 92.05 -17.78
N LEU A 35 75.18 91.50 -16.67
CA LEU A 35 74.53 90.19 -16.64
C LEU A 35 73.25 90.16 -17.48
N ALA A 36 72.47 91.24 -17.47
CA ALA A 36 71.30 91.35 -18.33
C ALA A 36 71.68 91.37 -19.81
N GLU A 37 72.78 92.02 -20.19
CA GLU A 37 73.28 91.98 -21.56
C GLU A 37 73.70 90.58 -21.99
N GLU A 38 74.32 89.81 -21.10
CA GLU A 38 74.68 88.42 -21.36
C GLU A 38 73.44 87.54 -21.55
N GLU A 39 72.40 87.70 -20.72
CA GLU A 39 71.15 86.96 -20.89
C GLU A 39 70.41 87.37 -22.18
N ALA A 40 70.44 88.64 -22.56
CA ALA A 40 69.86 89.10 -23.82
C ALA A 40 70.61 88.55 -25.04
N LYS A 41 71.94 88.41 -24.99
CA LYS A 41 72.73 87.74 -26.03
C LYS A 41 72.35 86.27 -26.21
N LYS A 42 71.84 85.63 -25.16
CA LYS A 42 71.28 84.26 -25.19
C LYS A 42 69.79 84.23 -25.60
N ASN A 43 69.22 85.36 -26.07
CA ASN A 43 67.80 85.56 -26.33
C ASN A 43 66.88 85.36 -25.11
N ASN A 44 67.42 85.37 -23.90
CA ASN A 44 66.64 85.23 -22.67
C ASN A 44 66.18 86.60 -22.17
N PHE A 45 65.39 87.28 -23.01
CA PHE A 45 64.96 88.65 -22.76
C PHE A 45 64.10 88.79 -21.50
N THR A 46 63.28 87.79 -21.17
CA THR A 46 62.50 87.78 -19.91
C THR A 46 63.41 87.86 -18.68
N ARG A 47 64.50 87.07 -18.66
CA ARG A 47 65.46 87.10 -17.57
C ARG A 47 66.31 88.37 -17.59
N ALA A 48 66.74 88.82 -18.77
CA ALA A 48 67.48 90.07 -18.92
C ALA A 48 66.69 91.27 -18.37
N ILE A 49 65.41 91.41 -18.74
CA ILE A 49 64.52 92.47 -18.23
C ILE A 49 64.32 92.34 -16.71
N SER A 50 64.15 91.12 -16.19
CA SER A 50 64.02 90.89 -14.74
C SER A 50 65.26 91.34 -13.96
N ILE A 51 66.47 91.15 -14.52
CA ILE A 51 67.73 91.60 -13.94
C ILE A 51 67.83 93.12 -13.98
N LEU A 52 67.55 93.75 -15.13
CA LEU A 52 67.61 95.23 -15.27
C LEU A 52 66.65 95.94 -14.31
N LYS A 53 65.48 95.38 -14.03
CA LYS A 53 64.51 95.93 -13.06
C LYS A 53 65.03 95.97 -11.61
N LYS A 54 66.14 95.28 -11.29
CA LYS A 54 66.75 95.31 -9.96
C LYS A 54 67.69 96.51 -9.76
N ILE A 55 68.04 97.21 -10.85
CA ILE A 55 68.90 98.41 -10.80
C ILE A 55 68.11 99.56 -10.18
N LYS A 56 68.70 100.19 -9.15
CA LYS A 56 68.03 101.23 -8.37
C LYS A 56 67.93 102.54 -9.15
N ALA A 57 66.90 103.34 -8.85
CA ALA A 57 66.61 104.60 -9.55
C ALA A 57 67.68 105.69 -9.36
N ASP A 58 68.46 105.63 -8.28
CA ASP A 58 69.56 106.53 -7.96
C ASP A 58 70.92 106.09 -8.55
N SER A 59 70.95 104.95 -9.25
CA SER A 59 72.15 104.42 -9.90
C SER A 59 72.54 105.22 -11.13
N GLU A 60 73.85 105.44 -11.34
CA GLU A 60 74.38 106.13 -12.53
C GLU A 60 74.00 105.41 -13.84
N VAL A 61 73.82 104.09 -13.79
CA VAL A 61 73.43 103.27 -14.95
C VAL A 61 71.91 103.07 -15.09
N TYR A 62 71.09 103.70 -14.24
CA TYR A 62 69.64 103.48 -14.25
C TYR A 62 68.99 103.88 -15.58
N GLN A 63 69.37 105.02 -16.15
CA GLN A 63 68.82 105.49 -17.42
C GLN A 63 69.14 104.51 -18.56
N GLU A 64 70.36 103.99 -18.60
CA GLU A 64 70.77 102.97 -19.56
C GLU A 64 69.97 101.68 -19.37
N ALA A 65 69.77 101.25 -18.12
CA ALA A 65 68.96 100.09 -17.79
C ALA A 65 67.51 100.24 -18.27
N GLN A 66 66.90 101.42 -18.09
CA GLN A 66 65.54 101.69 -18.59
C GLN A 66 65.48 101.65 -20.13
N SER A 67 66.46 102.25 -20.81
CA SER A 67 66.56 102.16 -22.27
C SER A 67 66.70 100.71 -22.75
N LYS A 68 67.52 99.89 -22.07
CA LYS A 68 67.71 98.46 -22.37
C LYS A 68 66.46 97.64 -22.09
N ILE A 69 65.68 97.94 -21.04
CA ILE A 69 64.39 97.28 -20.79
C ILE A 69 63.43 97.51 -21.97
N ILE A 70 63.35 98.74 -22.48
CA ILE A 70 62.51 99.06 -23.65
C ILE A 70 63.02 98.29 -24.87
N GLN A 71 64.32 98.35 -25.15
CA GLN A 71 64.94 97.64 -26.28
C GLN A 71 64.71 96.12 -26.22
N TYR A 72 64.90 95.49 -25.06
CA TYR A 72 64.74 94.04 -24.88
C TYR A 72 63.28 93.62 -24.95
N ARG A 73 62.34 94.45 -24.49
CA ARG A 73 60.90 94.20 -24.68
C ARG A 73 60.53 94.20 -26.16
N LEU A 74 60.95 95.23 -26.90
CA LEU A 74 60.69 95.30 -28.35
C LEU A 74 61.30 94.11 -29.10
N THR A 75 62.54 93.74 -28.74
CA THR A 75 63.24 92.59 -29.36
C THR A 75 62.55 91.27 -29.03
N PHE A 76 62.13 91.07 -27.79
CA PHE A 76 61.39 89.88 -27.37
C PHE A 76 60.04 89.75 -28.06
N HIS A 77 59.27 90.84 -28.15
CA HIS A 77 58.00 90.82 -28.87
C HIS A 77 58.18 90.52 -30.37
N GLY A 78 59.25 91.05 -30.99
CA GLY A 78 59.62 90.71 -32.36
C GLY A 78 59.97 89.24 -32.54
N PHE A 79 60.68 88.65 -31.57
CA PHE A 79 60.95 87.21 -31.54
C PHE A 79 59.66 86.38 -31.42
N LEU A 80 58.76 86.72 -30.50
CA LEU A 80 57.47 86.04 -30.33
C LEU A 80 56.62 86.08 -31.61
N LEU A 81 56.57 87.25 -32.26
CA LEU A 81 55.87 87.42 -33.53
C LEU A 81 56.46 86.52 -34.61
N LYS A 82 57.80 86.49 -34.76
CA LYS A 82 58.49 85.63 -35.74
C LYS A 82 58.27 84.13 -35.48
N GLU A 83 58.38 83.69 -34.22
CA GLU A 83 58.12 82.29 -33.86
C GLU A 83 56.68 81.88 -34.17
N SER A 84 55.72 82.77 -33.93
CA SER A 84 54.32 82.50 -34.28
C SER A 84 54.13 82.29 -35.79
N GLN A 85 54.84 83.06 -36.63
CA GLN A 85 54.79 82.93 -38.09
C GLN A 85 55.36 81.58 -38.53
N ILE A 86 56.52 81.19 -37.99
CA ILE A 86 57.13 79.87 -38.27
C ILE A 86 56.18 78.73 -37.87
N LYS A 87 55.51 78.84 -36.72
CA LYS A 87 54.53 77.82 -36.29
C LYS A 87 53.33 77.75 -37.21
N ALA A 88 52.82 78.88 -37.69
CA ALA A 88 51.71 78.92 -38.64
C ALA A 88 52.09 78.38 -40.03
N GLU A 89 53.32 78.65 -40.51
CA GLU A 89 53.85 78.08 -41.77
C GLU A 89 53.87 76.54 -41.73
N ASN A 90 54.06 75.95 -40.54
CA ASN A 90 54.00 74.52 -40.32
C ASN A 90 52.58 74.01 -39.99
N ALA A 91 51.54 74.82 -40.19
CA ALA A 91 50.14 74.54 -39.85
C ALA A 91 49.90 74.22 -38.35
N CYS A 92 50.80 74.64 -37.46
CA CYS A 92 50.68 74.50 -36.01
C CYS A 92 50.00 75.75 -35.40
N PHE A 93 48.79 76.07 -35.86
CA PHE A 93 48.09 77.32 -35.52
C PHE A 93 47.82 77.49 -34.01
N LEU A 94 47.59 76.41 -33.26
CA LEU A 94 47.42 76.48 -31.80
C LEU A 94 48.70 76.95 -31.09
N GLU A 95 49.86 76.43 -31.50
CA GLU A 95 51.15 76.85 -30.96
C GLU A 95 51.47 78.30 -31.39
N ALA A 96 51.20 78.65 -32.65
CA ALA A 96 51.36 80.02 -33.15
C ALA A 96 50.55 81.05 -32.34
N LEU A 97 49.28 80.74 -32.04
CA LEU A 97 48.42 81.59 -31.21
C LEU A 97 48.98 81.77 -29.79
N SER A 98 49.60 80.73 -29.21
CA SER A 98 50.19 80.81 -27.87
C SER A 98 51.36 81.81 -27.77
N PHE A 99 52.12 82.01 -28.85
CA PHE A 99 53.19 83.01 -28.92
C PHE A 99 52.64 84.43 -29.09
N LEU A 100 51.64 84.62 -29.95
CA LEU A 100 51.02 85.93 -30.18
C LEU A 100 50.33 86.49 -28.93
N LEU A 101 49.69 85.63 -28.13
CA LEU A 101 49.02 86.03 -26.88
C LEU A 101 49.99 86.53 -25.79
N GLN A 102 51.30 86.31 -25.94
CA GLN A 102 52.32 86.81 -25.01
C GLN A 102 52.76 88.25 -25.31
N ILE A 103 52.37 88.82 -26.46
CA ILE A 103 52.68 90.20 -26.83
C ILE A 103 51.67 91.13 -26.14
N PRO A 104 52.12 92.02 -25.23
CA PRO A 104 51.22 92.87 -24.46
C PRO A 104 50.67 94.04 -25.28
N SER A 105 49.55 94.62 -24.82
CA SER A 105 48.85 95.73 -25.47
C SER A 105 49.68 96.99 -25.68
N GLU A 106 50.70 97.21 -24.85
CA GLU A 106 51.58 98.39 -24.93
C GLU A 106 52.70 98.22 -25.97
N SER A 107 52.82 97.05 -26.60
CA SER A 107 53.82 96.80 -27.64
C SER A 107 53.44 97.50 -28.94
N GLU A 108 54.41 98.12 -29.62
CA GLU A 108 54.22 98.65 -30.99
C GLU A 108 53.81 97.55 -31.99
N LEU A 109 54.17 96.29 -31.71
CA LEU A 109 53.80 95.11 -32.51
C LEU A 109 52.42 94.53 -32.17
N TYR A 110 51.70 95.08 -31.18
CA TYR A 110 50.43 94.51 -30.71
C TYR A 110 49.36 94.49 -31.81
N SER A 111 49.27 95.56 -32.62
CA SER A 111 48.30 95.60 -33.72
C SER A 111 48.57 94.51 -34.77
N GLU A 112 49.83 94.23 -35.06
CA GLU A 112 50.21 93.15 -35.99
C GLU A 112 49.88 91.78 -35.39
N ALA A 113 50.17 91.59 -34.10
CA ALA A 113 49.84 90.36 -33.37
C ALA A 113 48.33 90.09 -33.37
N GLN A 114 47.49 91.10 -33.15
CA GLN A 114 46.02 90.96 -33.18
C GLN A 114 45.52 90.54 -34.57
N ASN A 115 46.07 91.14 -35.64
CA ASN A 115 45.73 90.75 -37.01
C ASN A 115 46.07 89.27 -37.27
N LYS A 116 47.25 88.82 -36.83
CA LYS A 116 47.65 87.41 -36.95
C LYS A 116 46.83 86.46 -36.10
N ILE A 117 46.35 86.87 -34.92
CA ILE A 117 45.44 86.05 -34.10
C ILE A 117 44.13 85.77 -34.85
N ILE A 118 43.56 86.76 -35.54
CA ILE A 118 42.33 86.60 -36.32
C ILE A 118 42.57 85.64 -37.49
N GLU A 119 43.65 85.85 -38.24
CA GLU A 119 44.07 84.98 -39.34
C GLU A 119 44.23 83.52 -38.90
N TYR A 120 44.99 83.27 -37.83
CA TYR A 120 45.27 81.91 -37.36
C TYR A 120 44.05 81.23 -36.75
N LYS A 121 43.13 81.96 -36.10
CA LYS A 121 41.84 81.40 -35.66
C LYS A 121 40.98 80.95 -36.84
N GLN A 122 40.96 81.73 -37.93
CA GLN A 122 40.25 81.37 -39.14
C GLN A 122 40.86 80.13 -39.80
N SER A 123 42.19 80.07 -39.93
CA SER A 123 42.87 78.90 -40.49
C SER A 123 42.70 77.63 -39.64
N LEU A 124 42.67 77.75 -38.31
CA LEU A 124 42.37 76.62 -37.42
C LEU A 124 40.95 76.08 -37.68
N LYS A 125 39.95 76.97 -37.78
CA LYS A 125 38.57 76.59 -38.10
C LYS A 125 38.47 75.89 -39.46
N GLU A 126 39.19 76.39 -40.47
CA GLU A 126 39.25 75.75 -41.79
C GLU A 126 39.92 74.36 -41.72
N GLN A 127 40.96 74.19 -40.91
CA GLN A 127 41.61 72.90 -40.69
C GLN A 127 40.67 71.90 -39.99
N GLU A 128 39.89 72.36 -39.01
CA GLU A 128 38.87 71.53 -38.34
C GLU A 128 37.79 71.10 -39.32
N ILE A 129 37.25 72.02 -40.12
CA ILE A 129 36.27 71.69 -41.18
C ILE A 129 36.86 70.71 -42.19
N ALA A 130 38.12 70.89 -42.61
CA ALA A 130 38.78 69.97 -43.53
C ALA A 130 38.99 68.58 -42.92
N LYS A 131 39.34 68.49 -41.63
CA LYS A 131 39.45 67.22 -40.89
C LYS A 131 38.10 66.53 -40.75
N GLU A 132 37.05 67.26 -40.38
CA GLU A 132 35.69 66.74 -40.29
C GLU A 132 35.21 66.23 -41.64
N LYS A 133 35.44 67.00 -42.71
CA LYS A 133 35.13 66.57 -44.07
C LYS A 133 35.90 65.31 -44.46
N ALA A 134 37.19 65.22 -44.18
CA ALA A 134 37.98 64.02 -44.50
C ALA A 134 37.54 62.78 -43.70
N ILE A 135 37.07 62.96 -42.46
CA ILE A 135 36.45 61.88 -41.67
C ILE A 135 35.12 61.47 -42.30
N GLN A 136 34.30 62.44 -42.72
CA GLN A 136 33.02 62.18 -43.37
C GLN A 136 33.21 61.44 -44.70
N ASP A 137 34.14 61.87 -45.55
CA ASP A 137 34.44 61.22 -46.83
C ASP A 137 34.85 59.75 -46.63
N LYS A 138 35.64 59.46 -45.59
CA LYS A 138 36.02 58.07 -45.23
C LYS A 138 34.83 57.24 -44.74
N ILE A 139 33.93 57.84 -43.98
CA ILE A 139 32.69 57.17 -43.52
C ILE A 139 31.83 56.83 -44.74
N ASP A 140 31.69 57.76 -45.67
CA ASP A 140 30.87 57.57 -46.88
C ASP A 140 31.49 56.53 -47.83
N GLU A 141 32.81 56.52 -48.01
CA GLU A 141 33.52 55.50 -48.80
C GLU A 141 33.32 54.08 -48.23
N GLN A 142 33.50 53.91 -46.91
CA GLN A 142 33.28 52.61 -46.25
C GLN A 142 31.80 52.18 -46.32
N ALA A 143 30.88 53.11 -46.16
CA ALA A 143 29.45 52.86 -46.28
C ALA A 143 29.08 52.35 -47.68
N SER A 144 29.60 52.97 -48.74
CA SER A 144 29.36 52.55 -50.12
C SER A 144 29.87 51.13 -50.40
N LEU A 145 31.08 50.80 -49.94
CA LEU A 145 31.66 49.47 -50.13
C LEU A 145 30.84 48.37 -49.43
N LEU A 146 30.40 48.63 -48.19
CA LEU A 146 29.58 47.69 -47.43
C LEU A 146 28.18 47.53 -48.03
N LEU A 147 27.58 48.62 -48.53
CA LEU A 147 26.30 48.58 -49.23
C LEU A 147 26.40 47.74 -50.51
N GLU A 148 27.41 47.97 -51.34
CA GLU A 148 27.63 47.18 -52.58
C GLU A 148 27.76 45.68 -52.28
N LYS A 149 28.57 45.33 -51.26
CA LYS A 149 28.74 43.94 -50.83
C LYS A 149 27.43 43.34 -50.31
N ALA A 150 26.63 44.11 -49.56
CA ALA A 150 25.33 43.67 -49.08
C ALA A 150 24.37 43.42 -50.25
N LEU A 151 24.32 44.32 -51.23
CA LEU A 151 23.49 44.18 -52.44
C LEU A 151 23.83 42.90 -53.22
N SER A 152 25.12 42.60 -53.42
CA SER A 152 25.56 41.36 -54.05
C SER A 152 25.14 40.10 -53.28
N LEU A 153 25.08 40.15 -51.94
CA LEU A 153 24.54 39.05 -51.14
C LEU A 153 23.03 38.90 -51.30
N GLY A 154 22.29 40.01 -51.40
CA GLY A 154 20.86 39.98 -51.68
C GLY A 154 20.52 39.36 -53.04
N GLU A 155 21.33 39.59 -54.08
CA GLU A 155 21.18 38.93 -55.39
C GLU A 155 21.38 37.42 -55.32
N GLN A 156 22.16 36.94 -54.35
CA GLN A 156 22.36 35.52 -54.05
C GLN A 156 21.30 34.96 -53.09
N GLU A 157 20.25 35.72 -52.79
CA GLU A 157 19.23 35.42 -51.78
C GLU A 157 19.77 35.19 -50.36
N LYS A 158 21.00 35.65 -50.09
CA LYS A 158 21.68 35.62 -48.78
C LYS A 158 21.35 36.85 -47.96
N PHE A 159 20.05 37.08 -47.76
CA PHE A 159 19.52 38.29 -47.13
C PHE A 159 19.99 38.44 -45.68
N TYR A 160 20.21 37.34 -44.95
CA TYR A 160 20.72 37.36 -43.58
C TYR A 160 22.15 37.92 -43.49
N GLU A 161 23.06 37.42 -44.33
CA GLU A 161 24.43 37.90 -44.40
C GLU A 161 24.50 39.34 -44.92
N GLY A 162 23.66 39.66 -45.92
CA GLY A 162 23.52 41.03 -46.43
C GLY A 162 23.03 42.00 -45.36
N LEU A 163 22.00 41.62 -44.58
CA LEU A 163 21.44 42.44 -43.50
C LEU A 163 22.47 42.71 -42.40
N LYS A 164 23.34 41.75 -42.09
CA LYS A 164 24.44 41.93 -41.13
C LYS A 164 25.39 43.04 -41.59
N LEU A 165 25.79 43.03 -42.87
CA LEU A 165 26.66 44.07 -43.43
C LEU A 165 26.01 45.45 -43.42
N LEU A 166 24.72 45.55 -43.78
CA LEU A 166 23.99 46.83 -43.77
C LEU A 166 23.95 47.46 -42.37
N ARG A 167 23.84 46.65 -41.32
CA ARG A 167 23.82 47.11 -39.91
C ARG A 167 25.19 47.54 -39.38
N GLU A 168 26.29 47.13 -40.04
CA GLU A 168 27.64 47.56 -39.68
C GLU A 168 27.96 48.98 -40.21
N ILE A 169 27.13 49.52 -41.11
CA ILE A 169 27.35 50.84 -41.69
C ILE A 169 26.98 51.95 -40.69
N SER A 170 27.88 52.93 -40.54
CA SER A 170 27.70 54.07 -39.64
C SER A 170 26.47 54.92 -39.99
N SER A 171 25.68 55.29 -38.97
CA SER A 171 24.53 56.19 -39.12
C SER A 171 24.89 57.63 -39.49
N LYS A 172 26.17 57.98 -39.46
CA LYS A 172 26.69 59.28 -39.93
C LYS A 172 26.93 59.31 -41.45
N ALA A 173 26.84 58.18 -42.14
CA ALA A 173 27.02 58.15 -43.59
C ALA A 173 25.86 58.89 -44.30
N GLN A 174 26.17 59.65 -45.34
CA GLN A 174 25.16 60.39 -46.11
C GLN A 174 24.15 59.46 -46.78
N ILE A 175 24.57 58.25 -47.15
CA ILE A 175 23.73 57.22 -47.78
C ILE A 175 22.91 56.39 -46.79
N TYR A 176 22.99 56.67 -45.49
CA TYR A 176 22.29 55.91 -44.45
C TYR A 176 20.75 55.79 -44.65
N PRO A 177 20.03 56.81 -45.18
CA PRO A 177 18.62 56.65 -45.49
C PRO A 177 18.33 55.52 -46.50
N GLN A 178 19.17 55.37 -47.54
CA GLN A 178 19.05 54.30 -48.54
C GLN A 178 19.36 52.92 -47.91
N ILE A 179 20.32 52.89 -46.98
CA ILE A 179 20.65 51.67 -46.23
C ILE A 179 19.48 51.22 -45.38
N ASN A 180 18.79 52.14 -44.70
CA ASN A 180 17.61 51.81 -43.89
C ASN A 180 16.46 51.25 -44.72
N GLU A 181 16.23 51.82 -45.91
CA GLU A 181 15.26 51.28 -46.86
C GLU A 181 15.64 49.84 -47.25
N LYS A 182 16.92 49.61 -47.56
CA LYS A 182 17.40 48.25 -47.91
C LYS A 182 17.35 47.26 -46.74
N ILE A 183 17.55 47.72 -45.52
CA ILE A 183 17.36 46.91 -44.31
C ILE A 183 15.91 46.42 -44.22
N ALA A 184 14.94 47.30 -44.47
CA ALA A 184 13.53 46.94 -44.45
C ALA A 184 13.20 45.90 -45.54
N ASP A 185 13.68 46.11 -46.77
CA ASP A 185 13.54 45.15 -47.87
C ASP A 185 14.06 43.76 -47.49
N TYR A 186 15.25 43.69 -46.89
CA TYR A 186 15.87 42.41 -46.53
C TYR A 186 15.12 41.72 -45.39
N GLN A 187 14.61 42.49 -44.43
CA GLN A 187 13.77 41.95 -43.37
C GLN A 187 12.47 41.36 -43.92
N GLU A 188 11.84 42.01 -44.90
CA GLU A 188 10.65 41.47 -45.57
C GLU A 188 10.96 40.22 -46.39
N ALA A 189 12.06 40.22 -47.15
CA ALA A 189 12.48 39.06 -47.93
C ALA A 189 12.77 37.82 -47.05
N ILE A 190 13.47 38.03 -45.93
CA ILE A 190 13.72 36.98 -44.92
C ILE A 190 12.39 36.40 -44.42
N LYS A 191 11.44 37.26 -44.04
CA LYS A 191 10.13 36.84 -43.55
C LYS A 191 9.37 36.00 -44.59
N GLN A 192 9.45 36.36 -45.87
CA GLN A 192 8.83 35.59 -46.94
C GLN A 192 9.51 34.22 -47.14
N GLN A 193 10.85 34.15 -47.09
CA GLN A 193 11.58 32.88 -47.17
C GLN A 193 11.20 31.93 -46.03
N GLU A 194 11.05 32.45 -44.81
CA GLU A 194 10.62 31.65 -43.66
C GLU A 194 9.19 31.15 -43.80
N LEU A 195 8.28 32.01 -44.27
CA LEU A 195 6.90 31.63 -44.53
C LEU A 195 6.80 30.52 -45.58
N GLU A 196 7.57 30.60 -46.67
CA GLU A 196 7.57 29.55 -47.70
C GLU A 196 8.18 28.24 -47.18
N LYS A 197 9.24 28.30 -46.35
CA LYS A 197 9.78 27.11 -45.67
C LYS A 197 8.75 26.44 -44.77
N GLU A 198 7.95 27.21 -44.03
CA GLU A 198 6.87 26.67 -43.20
C GLU A 198 5.75 26.08 -44.05
N ARG A 199 5.35 26.73 -45.16
CA ARG A 199 4.39 26.16 -46.12
C ARG A 199 4.88 24.85 -46.70
N GLU A 200 6.16 24.74 -47.03
CA GLU A 200 6.73 23.51 -47.57
C GLU A 200 6.78 22.39 -46.53
N LYS A 201 7.17 22.70 -45.28
CA LYS A 201 7.08 21.74 -44.17
C LYS A 201 5.65 21.22 -43.99
N GLU A 202 4.66 22.11 -44.07
CA GLU A 202 3.26 21.74 -43.95
C GLU A 202 2.79 20.86 -45.13
N ARG A 203 3.23 21.16 -46.36
CA ARG A 203 2.98 20.30 -47.53
C ARG A 203 3.57 18.90 -47.33
N ILE A 204 4.80 18.80 -46.86
CA ILE A 204 5.48 17.51 -46.57
C ILE A 204 4.74 16.75 -45.46
N ARG A 205 4.36 17.44 -44.38
CA ARG A 205 3.58 16.86 -43.29
C ARG A 205 2.27 16.28 -43.82
N LYS A 206 1.53 17.05 -44.60
CA LYS A 206 0.25 16.62 -45.18
C LYS A 206 0.42 15.44 -46.11
N ALA A 207 1.42 15.46 -46.99
CA ALA A 207 1.73 14.33 -47.89
C ALA A 207 2.05 13.05 -47.11
N LYS A 208 2.77 13.15 -45.98
CA LYS A 208 3.07 12.00 -45.13
C LYS A 208 1.83 11.45 -44.41
N ILE A 209 0.93 12.34 -43.97
CA ILE A 209 -0.36 11.95 -43.39
C ILE A 209 -1.19 11.20 -44.44
N ASP A 210 -1.21 11.69 -45.68
CA ASP A 210 -1.92 11.04 -46.79
C ASP A 210 -1.31 9.66 -47.12
N GLU A 211 0.01 9.54 -47.17
CA GLU A 211 0.72 8.27 -47.39
C GLU A 211 0.39 7.23 -46.31
N GLN A 212 0.48 7.63 -45.03
CA GLN A 212 0.13 6.77 -43.90
C GLN A 212 -1.35 6.37 -43.92
N GLY A 213 -2.24 7.32 -44.24
CA GLY A 213 -3.66 7.08 -44.41
C GLY A 213 -3.92 6.01 -45.46
N ASN A 214 -3.31 6.12 -46.65
CA ASN A 214 -3.46 5.16 -47.74
C ASN A 214 -2.97 3.77 -47.34
N HIS A 215 -1.82 3.67 -46.67
CA HIS A 215 -1.30 2.38 -46.19
C HIS A 215 -2.25 1.70 -45.19
N LEU A 216 -2.82 2.47 -44.24
CA LEU A 216 -3.79 1.95 -43.27
C LEU A 216 -5.11 1.53 -43.93
N LEU A 217 -5.57 2.28 -44.94
CA LEU A 217 -6.74 1.92 -45.74
C LEU A 217 -6.51 0.61 -46.49
N GLU A 218 -5.35 0.42 -47.13
CA GLU A 218 -5.00 -0.85 -47.77
C GLU A 218 -4.97 -2.02 -46.78
N GLN A 219 -4.40 -1.82 -45.59
CA GLN A 219 -4.37 -2.84 -44.54
C GLN A 219 -5.79 -3.21 -44.09
N ALA A 220 -6.67 -2.21 -43.95
CA ALA A 220 -8.07 -2.45 -43.61
C ALA A 220 -8.80 -3.25 -44.70
N LEU A 221 -8.60 -2.89 -45.96
CA LEU A 221 -9.19 -3.59 -47.10
C LEU A 221 -8.78 -5.08 -47.09
N ARG A 222 -7.48 -5.38 -46.96
CA ARG A 222 -6.98 -6.78 -46.87
C ARG A 222 -7.56 -7.55 -45.68
N SER A 223 -7.75 -6.89 -44.53
CA SER A 223 -8.33 -7.52 -43.34
C SER A 223 -9.81 -7.84 -43.56
N SER A 224 -10.55 -6.96 -44.24
CA SER A 224 -11.96 -7.17 -44.58
C SER A 224 -12.17 -8.33 -45.56
N GLU A 225 -11.27 -8.52 -46.53
CA GLU A 225 -11.29 -9.65 -47.48
C GLU A 225 -11.15 -11.01 -46.76
N GLN A 226 -10.52 -11.01 -45.59
CA GLN A 226 -10.37 -12.18 -44.72
C GLN A 226 -11.53 -12.34 -43.72
N ASN A 227 -12.59 -11.53 -43.82
CA ASN A 227 -13.69 -11.42 -42.84
C ASN A 227 -13.21 -11.08 -41.41
N LYS A 228 -12.08 -10.38 -41.30
CA LYS A 228 -11.53 -9.89 -40.03
C LYS A 228 -11.91 -8.42 -39.85
N PHE A 229 -13.21 -8.16 -39.70
CA PHE A 229 -13.74 -6.80 -39.67
C PHE A 229 -13.25 -6.01 -38.44
N ASP A 230 -12.95 -6.66 -37.31
CA ASP A 230 -12.36 -5.99 -36.14
C ASP A 230 -10.95 -5.43 -36.40
N GLU A 231 -10.07 -6.23 -37.04
CA GLU A 231 -8.74 -5.79 -37.47
C GLU A 231 -8.82 -4.67 -38.53
N ALA A 232 -9.81 -4.77 -39.44
CA ALA A 232 -10.06 -3.76 -40.47
C ALA A 232 -10.50 -2.42 -39.86
N LEU A 233 -11.47 -2.44 -38.95
CA LEU A 233 -11.97 -1.26 -38.23
C LEU A 233 -10.87 -0.60 -37.39
N THR A 234 -10.04 -1.41 -36.73
CA THR A 234 -8.88 -0.92 -35.97
C THR A 234 -7.89 -0.18 -36.86
N SER A 235 -7.67 -0.64 -38.09
CA SER A 235 -6.78 0.02 -39.05
C SER A 235 -7.37 1.33 -39.58
N LEU A 236 -8.66 1.36 -39.92
CA LEU A 236 -9.36 2.56 -40.42
C LEU A 236 -9.42 3.68 -39.35
N ARG A 237 -9.67 3.34 -38.09
CA ARG A 237 -9.78 4.32 -36.99
C ARG A 237 -8.45 5.01 -36.65
N LYS A 238 -7.32 4.47 -37.11
CA LYS A 238 -5.98 5.09 -36.95
C LYS A 238 -5.69 6.17 -37.98
N ILE A 239 -6.51 6.28 -39.03
CA ILE A 239 -6.31 7.27 -40.09
C ILE A 239 -6.69 8.66 -39.54
N SER A 240 -5.75 9.61 -39.62
CA SER A 240 -5.95 10.99 -39.15
C SER A 240 -7.10 11.69 -39.87
N SER A 241 -7.84 12.53 -39.16
CA SER A 241 -8.87 13.42 -39.75
C SER A 241 -8.29 14.50 -40.67
N GLU A 242 -6.98 14.74 -40.60
CA GLU A 242 -6.26 15.63 -41.52
C GLU A 242 -5.98 14.98 -42.90
N ALA A 243 -6.10 13.64 -43.00
CA ALA A 243 -5.86 12.93 -44.25
C ALA A 243 -6.95 13.25 -45.30
N SER A 244 -6.53 13.44 -46.54
CA SER A 244 -7.43 13.71 -47.68
C SER A 244 -8.47 12.61 -47.91
N ILE A 245 -8.14 11.36 -47.58
CA ILE A 245 -9.02 10.19 -47.70
C ILE A 245 -9.98 9.99 -46.52
N TYR A 246 -9.94 10.86 -45.49
CA TYR A 246 -10.69 10.61 -44.25
C TYR A 246 -12.20 10.44 -44.47
N GLN A 247 -12.80 11.18 -45.41
CA GLN A 247 -14.23 11.04 -45.74
C GLN A 247 -14.55 9.66 -46.33
N GLU A 248 -13.68 9.12 -47.18
CA GLU A 248 -13.83 7.77 -47.74
C GLU A 248 -13.70 6.71 -46.64
N VAL A 249 -12.75 6.92 -45.71
CA VAL A 249 -12.55 6.05 -44.55
C VAL A 249 -13.79 5.98 -43.66
N GLN A 250 -14.49 7.10 -43.41
CA GLN A 250 -15.72 7.10 -42.61
C GLN A 250 -16.82 6.26 -43.24
N VAL A 251 -16.97 6.30 -44.57
CA VAL A 251 -17.92 5.43 -45.29
C VAL A 251 -17.55 3.96 -45.08
N LYS A 252 -16.26 3.62 -45.17
CA LYS A 252 -15.78 2.24 -44.95
C LYS A 252 -15.93 1.76 -43.52
N ILE A 253 -15.76 2.64 -42.53
CA ILE A 253 -16.02 2.31 -41.12
C ILE A 253 -17.48 1.89 -40.96
N ALA A 254 -18.44 2.68 -41.47
CA ALA A 254 -19.86 2.34 -41.36
C ALA A 254 -20.20 1.00 -42.05
N GLU A 255 -19.66 0.77 -43.26
CA GLU A 255 -19.84 -0.48 -44.00
C GLU A 255 -19.30 -1.70 -43.21
N TYR A 256 -18.11 -1.58 -42.62
CA TYR A 256 -17.49 -2.67 -41.86
C TYR A 256 -18.13 -2.88 -40.49
N GLU A 257 -18.65 -1.85 -39.83
CA GLU A 257 -19.42 -1.99 -38.59
C GLU A 257 -20.72 -2.77 -38.81
N GLU A 258 -21.40 -2.54 -39.93
CA GLU A 258 -22.60 -3.30 -40.32
C GLU A 258 -22.25 -4.77 -40.64
N ALA A 259 -21.20 -5.00 -41.42
CA ALA A 259 -20.73 -6.36 -41.74
C ALA A 259 -20.29 -7.14 -40.48
N PHE A 260 -19.57 -6.49 -39.58
CA PHE A 260 -19.14 -7.08 -38.31
C PHE A 260 -20.34 -7.43 -37.42
N ARG A 261 -21.36 -6.55 -37.36
CA ARG A 261 -22.61 -6.83 -36.63
C ARG A 261 -23.32 -8.06 -37.20
N HIS A 262 -23.40 -8.18 -38.52
CA HIS A 262 -23.97 -9.37 -39.16
C HIS A 262 -23.18 -10.65 -38.85
N GLN A 263 -21.85 -10.58 -38.82
CA GLN A 263 -21.00 -11.70 -38.41
C GLN A 263 -21.26 -12.13 -36.97
N GLN A 264 -21.38 -11.18 -36.03
CA GLN A 264 -21.69 -11.47 -34.63
C GLN A 264 -23.07 -12.11 -34.48
N ILE A 265 -24.08 -11.61 -35.18
CA ILE A 265 -25.43 -12.21 -35.19
C ILE A 265 -25.39 -13.64 -35.73
N ALA A 266 -24.65 -13.88 -36.81
CA ALA A 266 -24.50 -15.22 -37.38
C ALA A 266 -23.78 -16.19 -36.43
N GLN A 267 -22.72 -15.74 -35.75
CA GLN A 267 -22.01 -16.54 -34.74
C GLN A 267 -22.89 -16.84 -33.53
N ALA A 268 -23.59 -15.83 -32.99
CA ALA A 268 -24.51 -16.00 -31.88
C ALA A 268 -25.62 -17.00 -32.23
N LYS A 269 -26.15 -16.93 -33.45
CA LYS A 269 -27.12 -17.91 -33.96
C LYS A 269 -26.53 -19.32 -34.04
N ALA A 270 -25.31 -19.49 -34.56
CA ALA A 270 -24.67 -20.79 -34.63
C ALA A 270 -24.40 -21.40 -33.24
N ILE A 271 -24.00 -20.58 -32.27
CA ILE A 271 -23.84 -21.00 -30.87
C ILE A 271 -25.20 -21.43 -30.29
N GLN A 272 -26.25 -20.64 -30.53
CA GLN A 272 -27.60 -20.99 -30.09
C GLN A 272 -28.07 -22.32 -30.69
N ASP A 273 -27.86 -22.53 -32.00
CA ASP A 273 -28.20 -23.78 -32.68
C ASP A 273 -27.44 -24.98 -32.06
N GLN A 274 -26.16 -24.80 -31.68
CA GLN A 274 -25.37 -25.82 -30.96
C GLN A 274 -25.89 -26.11 -29.55
N ILE A 275 -26.26 -25.07 -28.80
CA ILE A 275 -26.86 -25.21 -27.46
C ILE A 275 -28.17 -26.00 -27.58
N ASP A 276 -29.00 -25.66 -28.57
CA ASP A 276 -30.28 -26.33 -28.81
C ASP A 276 -30.08 -27.80 -29.25
N GLU A 277 -29.09 -28.10 -30.09
CA GLU A 277 -28.74 -29.48 -30.47
C GLU A 277 -28.30 -30.32 -29.26
N GLN A 278 -27.37 -29.81 -28.43
CA GLN A 278 -26.91 -30.50 -27.24
C GLN A 278 -28.02 -30.68 -26.20
N ALA A 279 -28.86 -29.67 -26.02
CA ALA A 279 -30.02 -29.74 -25.12
C ALA A 279 -30.96 -30.87 -25.54
N ASN A 280 -31.26 -31.01 -26.84
CA ASN A 280 -32.12 -32.08 -27.35
C ASN A 280 -31.54 -33.48 -27.09
N LEU A 281 -30.23 -33.66 -27.27
CA LEU A 281 -29.55 -34.94 -26.98
C LEU A 281 -29.61 -35.29 -25.49
N LEU A 282 -29.41 -34.32 -24.61
CA LEU A 282 -29.51 -34.52 -23.15
C LEU A 282 -30.94 -34.81 -22.71
N LEU A 283 -31.93 -34.16 -23.33
CA LEU A 283 -33.34 -34.44 -23.08
C LEU A 283 -33.67 -35.88 -23.49
N GLU A 284 -33.30 -36.32 -24.69
CA GLU A 284 -33.53 -37.70 -25.15
C GLU A 284 -32.86 -38.73 -24.23
N LYS A 285 -31.60 -38.50 -23.83
CA LYS A 285 -30.88 -39.33 -22.86
C LYS A 285 -31.63 -39.42 -21.54
N SER A 286 -32.16 -38.31 -21.03
CA SER A 286 -32.91 -38.28 -19.77
C SER A 286 -34.23 -39.06 -19.85
N LEU A 287 -34.96 -38.93 -20.97
CA LEU A 287 -36.21 -39.67 -21.21
C LEU A 287 -35.93 -41.18 -21.22
N ASN A 288 -34.85 -41.61 -21.87
CA ASN A 288 -34.43 -43.01 -21.89
C ASN A 288 -34.06 -43.55 -20.49
N LEU A 289 -33.33 -42.77 -19.69
CA LEU A 289 -32.96 -43.13 -18.32
C LEU A 289 -34.17 -43.23 -17.38
N ALA A 290 -35.12 -42.30 -17.51
CA ALA A 290 -36.36 -42.34 -16.74
C ALA A 290 -37.25 -43.52 -17.13
N GLY A 291 -37.30 -43.88 -18.42
CA GLY A 291 -37.99 -45.10 -18.89
C GLY A 291 -37.42 -46.39 -18.30
N GLN A 292 -36.18 -46.38 -17.82
CA GLN A 292 -35.54 -47.48 -17.09
C GLN A 292 -35.75 -47.41 -15.57
N GLY A 293 -36.50 -46.43 -15.07
CA GLY A 293 -36.69 -46.16 -13.64
C GLY A 293 -35.48 -45.52 -12.94
N ASN A 294 -34.50 -45.03 -13.69
CA ASN A 294 -33.29 -44.41 -13.15
C ASN A 294 -33.43 -42.88 -13.06
N PHE A 295 -34.41 -42.43 -12.27
CA PHE A 295 -34.78 -41.02 -12.17
C PHE A 295 -33.65 -40.11 -11.66
N SER A 296 -32.72 -40.63 -10.84
CA SER A 296 -31.56 -39.86 -10.38
C SER A 296 -30.60 -39.50 -11.53
N GLN A 297 -30.29 -40.43 -12.43
CA GLN A 297 -29.41 -40.15 -13.57
C GLN A 297 -30.14 -39.35 -14.66
N ALA A 298 -31.45 -39.58 -14.83
CA ALA A 298 -32.29 -38.77 -15.71
C ALA A 298 -32.30 -37.29 -15.29
N LEU A 299 -32.50 -37.02 -13.99
CA LEU A 299 -32.45 -35.67 -13.43
C LEU A 299 -31.09 -34.99 -13.60
N ASN A 300 -29.99 -35.72 -13.45
CA ASN A 300 -28.65 -35.17 -13.69
C ASN A 300 -28.48 -34.76 -15.15
N SER A 301 -28.92 -35.60 -16.10
CA SER A 301 -28.85 -35.26 -17.54
C SER A 301 -29.71 -34.04 -17.88
N LEU A 302 -30.89 -33.88 -17.27
CA LEU A 302 -31.73 -32.68 -17.47
C LEU A 302 -31.10 -31.40 -16.90
N ARG A 303 -30.35 -31.50 -15.79
CA ARG A 303 -29.69 -30.35 -15.15
C ARG A 303 -28.46 -29.86 -15.91
N GLU A 304 -27.89 -30.69 -16.79
CA GLU A 304 -26.78 -30.30 -17.68
C GLU A 304 -27.27 -29.43 -18.85
N ILE A 305 -28.58 -29.34 -19.08
CA ILE A 305 -29.15 -28.48 -20.13
C ILE A 305 -29.13 -27.02 -19.70
N LEU A 306 -28.50 -26.17 -20.52
CA LEU A 306 -28.38 -24.74 -20.28
C LEU A 306 -29.73 -24.01 -20.34
N PRO A 307 -29.98 -23.00 -19.47
CA PRO A 307 -31.21 -22.18 -19.50
C PRO A 307 -31.50 -21.46 -20.81
N GLU A 308 -30.46 -21.17 -21.60
CA GLU A 308 -30.52 -20.49 -22.89
C GLU A 308 -31.10 -21.38 -24.00
N ALA A 309 -31.20 -22.70 -23.80
CA ALA A 309 -31.79 -23.61 -24.77
C ALA A 309 -33.30 -23.34 -24.95
N GLN A 310 -33.79 -23.35 -26.19
CA GLN A 310 -35.20 -23.12 -26.51
C GLN A 310 -36.13 -24.15 -25.84
N ILE A 311 -35.63 -25.36 -25.60
CA ILE A 311 -36.39 -26.45 -24.97
C ILE A 311 -36.39 -26.39 -23.43
N TYR A 312 -35.67 -25.44 -22.82
CA TYR A 312 -35.54 -25.36 -21.37
C TYR A 312 -36.88 -25.30 -20.60
N PRO A 313 -37.96 -24.65 -21.10
CA PRO A 313 -39.27 -24.73 -20.47
C PRO A 313 -39.80 -26.17 -20.33
N GLN A 314 -39.59 -27.02 -21.35
CA GLN A 314 -40.00 -28.44 -21.32
C GLN A 314 -39.12 -29.24 -20.36
N VAL A 315 -37.83 -28.93 -20.30
CA VAL A 315 -36.87 -29.52 -19.35
C VAL A 315 -37.30 -29.24 -17.91
N LYS A 316 -37.74 -28.01 -17.61
CA LYS A 316 -38.20 -27.62 -16.27
C LYS A 316 -39.42 -28.42 -15.82
N GLU A 317 -40.38 -28.65 -16.72
CA GLU A 317 -41.54 -29.51 -16.46
C GLU A 317 -41.09 -30.94 -16.16
N LYS A 318 -40.17 -31.49 -16.95
CA LYS A 318 -39.63 -32.85 -16.74
C LYS A 318 -38.81 -33.01 -15.47
N ILE A 319 -38.05 -31.98 -15.06
CA ILE A 319 -37.35 -31.99 -13.78
C ILE A 319 -38.35 -32.11 -12.63
N ALA A 320 -39.46 -31.36 -12.66
CA ALA A 320 -40.47 -31.44 -11.63
C ALA A 320 -41.16 -32.81 -11.57
N GLU A 321 -41.50 -33.37 -12.74
CA GLU A 321 -42.06 -34.72 -12.87
C GLU A 321 -41.13 -35.78 -12.26
N TYR A 322 -39.85 -35.82 -12.69
CA TYR A 322 -38.91 -36.83 -12.21
C TYR A 322 -38.50 -36.66 -10.75
N GLN A 323 -38.58 -35.45 -10.20
CA GLN A 323 -38.39 -35.23 -8.77
C GLN A 323 -39.50 -35.89 -7.94
N GLU A 324 -40.75 -35.82 -8.40
CA GLU A 324 -41.87 -36.46 -7.72
C GLU A 324 -41.80 -37.98 -7.86
N ASP A 325 -41.48 -38.50 -9.05
CA ASP A 325 -41.30 -39.95 -9.26
C ASP A 325 -40.16 -40.52 -8.40
N LEU A 326 -39.02 -39.84 -8.32
CA LEU A 326 -37.91 -40.24 -7.45
C LEU A 326 -38.30 -40.25 -5.97
N LYS A 327 -39.14 -39.30 -5.54
CA LYS A 327 -39.66 -39.23 -4.17
C LYS A 327 -40.60 -40.40 -3.89
N GLN A 328 -41.48 -40.75 -4.83
CA GLN A 328 -42.34 -41.92 -4.71
C GLN A 328 -41.52 -43.21 -4.61
N GLN A 329 -40.53 -43.40 -5.50
CA GLN A 329 -39.65 -44.57 -5.48
C GLN A 329 -38.91 -44.73 -4.15
N LYS A 330 -38.38 -43.63 -3.59
CA LYS A 330 -37.72 -43.66 -2.27
C LYS A 330 -38.69 -44.02 -1.15
N SER A 331 -39.92 -43.49 -1.18
CA SER A 331 -40.93 -43.81 -0.17
C SER A 331 -41.35 -45.28 -0.22
N GLU A 332 -41.35 -45.91 -1.40
CA GLU A 332 -41.65 -47.33 -1.55
C GLU A 332 -40.50 -48.20 -1.02
N GLN A 333 -39.24 -47.87 -1.36
CA GLN A 333 -38.06 -48.53 -0.81
C GLN A 333 -37.97 -48.42 0.72
N GLU A 334 -38.35 -47.27 1.28
CA GLU A 334 -38.38 -47.07 2.71
C GLU A 334 -39.44 -47.95 3.39
N ARG A 335 -40.64 -48.06 2.80
CA ARG A 335 -41.69 -48.99 3.28
C ARG A 335 -41.24 -50.44 3.23
N GLU A 336 -40.56 -50.86 2.16
CA GLU A 336 -40.01 -52.23 2.05
C GLU A 336 -38.95 -52.48 3.12
N ARG A 337 -38.05 -51.51 3.35
CA ARG A 337 -37.02 -51.59 4.40
C ARG A 337 -37.64 -51.68 5.80
N GLU A 338 -38.66 -50.87 6.09
CA GLU A 338 -39.40 -50.92 7.35
C GLU A 338 -40.08 -52.28 7.56
N GLN A 339 -40.66 -52.86 6.51
CA GLN A 339 -41.24 -54.20 6.57
C GLN A 339 -40.20 -55.28 6.87
N LEU A 340 -39.03 -55.24 6.22
CA LEU A 340 -37.93 -56.17 6.48
C LEU A 340 -37.41 -56.04 7.92
N LEU A 341 -37.22 -54.81 8.39
CA LEU A 341 -36.72 -54.55 9.74
C LEU A 341 -37.72 -55.01 10.80
N LYS A 342 -39.03 -54.88 10.52
CA LYS A 342 -40.09 -55.45 11.37
C LYS A 342 -40.03 -56.98 11.41
N ILE A 343 -39.82 -57.64 10.26
CA ILE A 343 -39.68 -59.11 10.19
C ILE A 343 -38.45 -59.58 10.98
N GLU A 344 -37.31 -58.90 10.83
CA GLU A 344 -36.08 -59.22 11.57
C GLU A 344 -36.27 -59.08 13.09
N LEU A 345 -36.91 -57.98 13.50
CA LEU A 345 -37.20 -57.69 14.91
C LEU A 345 -38.12 -58.75 15.54
N GLU A 346 -39.16 -59.19 14.82
CA GLU A 346 -40.05 -60.29 15.26
C GLU A 346 -39.33 -61.64 15.34
N THR A 347 -38.44 -61.92 14.40
CA THR A 347 -37.64 -63.15 14.38
C THR A 347 -36.71 -63.21 15.61
N LYS A 348 -36.01 -62.12 15.90
CA LYS A 348 -35.12 -62.02 17.06
C LYS A 348 -35.88 -62.12 18.38
N ALA A 349 -37.04 -61.47 18.49
CA ALA A 349 -37.90 -61.53 19.66
C ALA A 349 -38.40 -62.96 19.95
N SER A 350 -38.75 -63.70 18.91
CA SER A 350 -39.18 -65.11 19.02
C SER A 350 -38.05 -66.02 19.51
N GLN A 351 -36.82 -65.83 18.99
CA GLN A 351 -35.63 -66.59 19.43
C GLN A 351 -35.27 -66.32 20.90
N LEU A 352 -35.40 -65.07 21.35
CA LEU A 352 -35.20 -64.71 22.76
C LEU A 352 -36.24 -65.39 23.65
N LEU A 353 -37.52 -65.40 23.26
CA LEU A 353 -38.58 -66.06 24.03
C LEU A 353 -38.35 -67.57 24.15
N GLU A 354 -37.92 -68.23 23.07
CA GLU A 354 -37.58 -69.66 23.08
C GLU A 354 -36.39 -69.93 24.01
N SER A 355 -35.36 -69.09 23.96
CA SER A 355 -34.17 -69.20 24.83
C SER A 355 -34.53 -69.04 26.30
N ALA A 356 -35.39 -68.06 26.63
CA ALA A 356 -35.88 -67.88 27.98
C ALA A 356 -36.67 -69.09 28.49
N THR A 357 -37.54 -69.67 27.66
CA THR A 357 -38.31 -70.88 28.02
C THR A 357 -37.37 -72.05 28.35
N LYS A 358 -36.33 -72.27 27.53
CA LYS A 358 -35.32 -73.31 27.81
C LYS A 358 -34.60 -73.09 29.14
N LEU A 359 -34.29 -71.84 29.48
CA LEU A 359 -33.66 -71.50 30.76
C LEU A 359 -34.59 -71.70 31.94
N VAL A 360 -35.89 -71.46 31.79
CA VAL A 360 -36.91 -71.79 32.80
C VAL A 360 -36.94 -73.30 33.04
N ASP A 361 -36.95 -74.12 31.98
CA ASP A 361 -36.91 -75.58 32.09
C ASP A 361 -35.63 -76.06 32.80
N GLN A 362 -34.51 -75.37 32.59
CA GLN A 362 -33.23 -75.61 33.26
C GLN A 362 -33.15 -75.03 34.69
N HIS A 363 -34.24 -74.46 35.20
CA HIS A 363 -34.30 -73.78 36.51
C HIS A 363 -33.34 -72.58 36.63
N SER A 364 -32.82 -72.05 35.52
CA SER A 364 -32.05 -70.80 35.49
C SER A 364 -32.96 -69.59 35.34
N PHE A 365 -33.80 -69.41 36.36
CA PHE A 365 -34.87 -68.41 36.38
C PHE A 365 -34.38 -66.97 36.25
N SER A 366 -33.17 -66.67 36.75
CA SER A 366 -32.60 -65.32 36.66
C SER A 366 -32.11 -65.00 35.25
N ASP A 367 -31.47 -65.95 34.55
CA ASP A 367 -31.07 -65.76 33.15
C ASP A 367 -32.29 -65.66 32.23
N ALA A 368 -33.33 -66.47 32.50
CA ALA A 368 -34.59 -66.39 31.78
C ALA A 368 -35.24 -65.00 31.90
N LEU A 369 -35.28 -64.42 33.11
CA LEU A 369 -35.84 -63.08 33.34
C LEU A 369 -35.10 -61.98 32.57
N ASP A 370 -33.77 -62.02 32.51
CA ASP A 370 -32.97 -61.04 31.77
C ASP A 370 -33.28 -61.08 30.26
N ILE A 371 -33.38 -62.29 29.70
CA ILE A 371 -33.73 -62.49 28.29
C ILE A 371 -35.16 -62.01 28.01
N LEU A 372 -36.11 -62.25 28.91
CA LEU A 372 -37.50 -61.83 28.74
C LEU A 372 -37.67 -60.31 28.78
N ILE A 373 -36.87 -59.60 29.58
CA ILE A 373 -36.88 -58.12 29.64
C ILE A 373 -36.32 -57.52 28.35
N ALA A 374 -35.39 -58.21 27.68
CA ALA A 374 -34.78 -57.74 26.43
C ALA A 374 -35.72 -57.84 25.21
N ILE A 375 -36.89 -58.48 25.33
CA ILE A 375 -37.85 -58.61 24.23
C ILE A 375 -38.60 -57.28 24.02
N PRO A 376 -38.50 -56.63 22.83
CA PRO A 376 -39.14 -55.33 22.57
C PRO A 376 -40.67 -55.37 22.66
N ALA A 377 -41.27 -54.32 23.20
CA ALA A 377 -42.71 -54.22 23.46
C ALA A 377 -43.59 -54.28 22.20
N GLN A 378 -43.05 -53.85 21.05
CA GLN A 378 -43.73 -53.82 19.75
C GLN A 378 -43.79 -55.19 19.06
N THR A 379 -43.24 -56.25 19.66
CA THR A 379 -43.19 -57.61 19.08
C THR A 379 -44.37 -58.46 19.51
N GLN A 380 -44.73 -59.45 18.70
CA GLN A 380 -45.74 -60.45 19.04
C GLN A 380 -45.30 -61.39 20.18
N ALA A 381 -43.99 -61.54 20.40
CA ALA A 381 -43.44 -62.34 21.49
C ALA A 381 -43.60 -61.68 22.88
N TYR A 382 -43.80 -60.35 22.92
CA TYR A 382 -43.81 -59.58 24.16
C TYR A 382 -44.90 -60.00 25.17
N PRO A 383 -46.18 -60.20 24.81
CA PRO A 383 -47.20 -60.63 25.78
C PRO A 383 -46.87 -61.98 26.44
N LYS A 384 -46.39 -62.95 25.65
CA LYS A 384 -45.96 -64.26 26.14
C LYS A 384 -44.73 -64.14 27.05
N SER A 385 -43.79 -63.24 26.69
CA SER A 385 -42.62 -63.00 27.54
C SER A 385 -43.00 -62.46 28.92
N ARG A 386 -44.00 -61.57 28.97
CA ARG A 386 -44.53 -61.01 30.21
C ARG A 386 -45.24 -62.05 31.06
N GLU A 387 -46.03 -62.91 30.43
CA GLU A 387 -46.69 -64.02 31.10
C GLU A 387 -45.66 -64.97 31.74
N LEU A 388 -44.65 -65.40 30.98
CA LEU A 388 -43.59 -66.28 31.48
C LEU A 388 -42.77 -65.61 32.60
N ALA A 389 -42.43 -64.32 32.45
CA ALA A 389 -41.73 -63.56 33.48
C ALA A 389 -42.55 -63.47 34.78
N ASN A 390 -43.88 -63.30 34.68
CA ASN A 390 -44.77 -63.28 35.84
C ASN A 390 -44.89 -64.65 36.51
N GLN A 391 -44.93 -65.74 35.74
CA GLN A 391 -44.92 -67.12 36.27
C GLN A 391 -43.62 -67.41 37.04
N ILE A 392 -42.47 -67.00 36.52
CA ILE A 392 -41.19 -67.13 37.21
C ILE A 392 -41.21 -66.35 38.55
N LYS A 393 -41.76 -65.13 38.54
CA LYS A 393 -41.87 -64.30 39.75
C LYS A 393 -42.83 -64.89 40.79
N SER A 394 -43.96 -65.47 40.37
CA SER A 394 -44.90 -66.11 41.31
C SER A 394 -44.30 -67.33 42.01
N ASN A 395 -43.42 -68.07 41.35
CA ASN A 395 -42.72 -69.22 41.96
C ASN A 395 -41.69 -68.81 43.01
N ARG A 396 -41.32 -67.53 43.09
CA ARG A 396 -40.42 -66.95 44.10
C ARG A 396 -41.17 -66.25 45.24
N ARG A 397 -42.49 -66.44 45.33
CA ARG A 397 -43.35 -65.88 46.38
C ARG A 397 -43.76 -66.98 47.36
N VAL A 398 -43.54 -66.74 48.65
CA VAL A 398 -44.09 -67.59 49.72
C VAL A 398 -44.86 -66.72 50.70
N GLU A 399 -46.07 -67.15 51.03
CA GLU A 399 -46.96 -66.46 51.98
C GLU A 399 -47.00 -67.23 53.29
N ASN A 400 -46.93 -66.56 54.43
CA ASN A 400 -47.09 -67.18 55.74
C ASN A 400 -47.90 -66.26 56.66
N GLY A 401 -49.17 -66.62 56.87
CA GLY A 401 -50.12 -65.81 57.62
C GLY A 401 -50.38 -64.49 56.90
N ASP A 402 -50.07 -63.39 57.57
CA ASP A 402 -50.31 -62.02 57.12
C ASP A 402 -49.08 -61.39 56.44
N ARG A 403 -48.12 -62.20 56.00
CA ARG A 403 -46.88 -61.76 55.36
C ARG A 403 -46.58 -62.58 54.10
N ALA A 404 -46.02 -61.94 53.08
CA ALA A 404 -45.41 -62.63 51.94
C ALA A 404 -43.96 -62.24 51.78
N ILE A 405 -43.14 -63.16 51.27
CA ILE A 405 -41.77 -62.89 50.83
C ILE A 405 -41.70 -63.21 49.36
N VAL A 406 -41.23 -62.23 48.58
CA VAL A 406 -40.89 -62.37 47.16
C VAL A 406 -39.38 -62.28 47.04
N VAL A 407 -38.71 -63.36 46.63
CA VAL A 407 -37.27 -63.30 46.34
C VAL A 407 -37.09 -62.63 44.98
N GLU A 408 -36.60 -61.39 44.98
CA GLU A 408 -36.41 -60.59 43.77
C GLU A 408 -35.15 -61.07 43.02
N ASN A 409 -34.06 -61.25 43.75
CA ASN A 409 -32.77 -61.62 43.20
C ASN A 409 -31.96 -62.47 44.20
N PHE A 410 -31.03 -63.28 43.68
CA PHE A 410 -30.05 -63.97 44.51
C PHE A 410 -28.80 -64.30 43.71
N TYR A 411 -27.64 -64.14 44.34
CA TYR A 411 -26.34 -64.36 43.70
C TYR A 411 -25.29 -64.75 44.74
N THR A 412 -24.16 -65.28 44.27
CA THR A 412 -23.00 -65.59 45.09
C THR A 412 -21.83 -64.68 44.78
N THR A 413 -21.17 -64.20 45.83
CA THR A 413 -19.93 -63.42 45.78
C THR A 413 -18.95 -63.94 46.83
N HIS A 414 -17.65 -63.66 46.69
CA HIS A 414 -16.67 -63.95 47.74
C HIS A 414 -16.60 -62.85 48.80
N SER A 415 -16.99 -61.63 48.43
CA SER A 415 -16.99 -60.48 49.32
C SER A 415 -18.11 -59.51 48.97
N LEU A 416 -18.63 -58.83 49.99
CA LEU A 416 -19.46 -57.65 49.86
C LEU A 416 -18.66 -56.46 50.39
N ILE A 417 -18.53 -55.44 49.55
CA ILE A 417 -17.79 -54.23 49.89
C ILE A 417 -18.83 -53.13 50.09
N PRO A 418 -19.05 -52.65 51.33
CA PRO A 418 -19.84 -51.45 51.58
C PRO A 418 -19.28 -50.25 50.81
N LYS A 419 -20.14 -49.32 50.39
CA LYS A 419 -19.69 -48.03 49.81
C LYS A 419 -19.00 -47.17 50.87
N ASN A 420 -19.34 -47.38 52.14
CA ASN A 420 -18.69 -46.75 53.27
C ASN A 420 -17.24 -47.26 53.37
N GLU A 421 -16.30 -46.40 53.01
CA GLU A 421 -14.86 -46.68 53.06
C GLU A 421 -14.35 -47.02 54.48
N PHE A 422 -15.12 -46.71 55.52
CA PHE A 422 -14.81 -47.03 56.91
C PHE A 422 -15.38 -48.37 57.40
N ALA A 423 -16.21 -49.05 56.60
CA ALA A 423 -16.74 -50.37 56.95
C ALA A 423 -15.87 -51.47 56.32
N GLU A 424 -15.49 -52.47 57.11
CA GLU A 424 -14.70 -53.60 56.60
C GLU A 424 -15.54 -54.45 55.62
N PRO A 425 -14.94 -54.94 54.52
CA PRO A 425 -15.62 -55.87 53.62
C PRO A 425 -16.11 -57.10 54.36
N ILE A 426 -17.33 -57.54 54.05
CA ILE A 426 -17.85 -58.82 54.52
C ILE A 426 -17.33 -59.86 53.54
N SER A 427 -16.35 -60.65 53.94
CA SER A 427 -15.80 -61.73 53.12
C SER A 427 -16.25 -63.09 53.65
N SER A 428 -16.41 -64.07 52.76
CA SER A 428 -16.61 -65.46 53.18
C SER A 428 -15.37 -65.94 53.95
N LYS A 429 -15.58 -66.74 54.99
CA LYS A 429 -14.52 -67.49 55.68
C LYS A 429 -14.15 -68.71 54.84
N ALA A 430 -12.85 -69.02 54.79
CA ALA A 430 -12.30 -70.16 54.05
C ALA A 430 -12.74 -70.20 52.56
N ASP A 431 -12.83 -71.40 51.97
CA ASP A 431 -13.23 -71.62 50.57
C ASP A 431 -14.76 -71.50 50.34
N GLY A 432 -15.48 -70.76 51.19
CA GLY A 432 -16.92 -70.53 51.08
C GLY A 432 -17.31 -69.45 50.07
N LYS A 433 -18.62 -69.25 49.89
CA LYS A 433 -19.19 -68.11 49.15
C LYS A 433 -20.29 -67.44 49.99
N LEU A 434 -20.42 -66.13 49.83
CA LEU A 434 -21.56 -65.38 50.32
C LEU A 434 -22.70 -65.48 49.32
N LEU A 435 -23.78 -66.12 49.70
CA LEU A 435 -25.05 -66.06 49.00
C LEU A 435 -25.81 -64.82 49.48
N VAL A 436 -26.05 -63.89 48.57
CA VAL A 436 -26.89 -62.72 48.77
C VAL A 436 -28.27 -63.01 48.22
N ILE A 437 -29.30 -62.77 49.03
CA ILE A 437 -30.69 -62.86 48.62
C ILE A 437 -31.34 -61.50 48.84
N GLU A 438 -31.76 -60.87 47.75
CA GLU A 438 -32.56 -59.65 47.74
C GLU A 438 -34.03 -60.06 47.69
N MET A 439 -34.82 -59.60 48.64
CA MET A 439 -36.21 -59.99 48.75
C MET A 439 -37.09 -58.82 49.17
N GLN A 440 -38.35 -58.87 48.77
CA GLN A 440 -39.38 -57.95 49.18
C GLN A 440 -40.30 -58.65 50.17
N VAL A 441 -40.44 -58.09 51.37
CA VAL A 441 -41.42 -58.56 52.35
C VAL A 441 -42.67 -57.69 52.23
N GLU A 442 -43.82 -58.32 52.03
CA GLU A 442 -45.11 -57.66 51.92
C GLU A 442 -45.95 -57.93 53.19
N ASN A 443 -46.67 -56.91 53.63
CA ASN A 443 -47.70 -57.06 54.65
C ASN A 443 -49.08 -57.28 53.99
N LEU A 444 -49.56 -58.52 54.06
CA LEU A 444 -50.89 -58.93 53.60
C LEU A 444 -51.97 -58.74 54.68
N GLY A 445 -51.56 -58.46 55.92
CA GLY A 445 -52.41 -58.24 57.07
C GLY A 445 -53.04 -56.85 57.12
N LYS A 446 -53.99 -56.71 58.04
CA LYS A 446 -54.67 -55.43 58.33
C LYS A 446 -53.97 -54.61 59.41
N GLU A 447 -52.96 -55.16 60.06
CA GLU A 447 -52.24 -54.52 61.16
C GLU A 447 -50.77 -54.28 60.78
N THR A 448 -50.20 -53.20 61.32
CA THR A 448 -48.74 -52.98 61.26
C THR A 448 -48.08 -54.02 62.15
N GLY A 449 -47.09 -54.73 61.64
CA GLY A 449 -46.40 -55.74 62.46
C GLY A 449 -44.91 -55.83 62.13
N ASN A 450 -44.14 -56.13 63.17
CA ASN A 450 -42.69 -56.25 63.10
C ASN A 450 -42.30 -57.48 62.28
N ILE A 451 -41.25 -57.35 61.49
CA ILE A 451 -40.66 -58.48 60.78
C ILE A 451 -39.76 -59.21 61.79
N ILE A 452 -40.10 -60.44 62.14
CA ILE A 452 -39.22 -61.28 62.94
C ILE A 452 -38.21 -61.93 61.98
N PHE A 453 -37.02 -61.35 61.90
CA PHE A 453 -35.95 -61.76 60.96
C PHE A 453 -35.21 -63.03 61.39
N SER A 454 -35.44 -63.56 62.60
CA SER A 454 -34.66 -64.66 63.20
C SER A 454 -35.02 -66.07 62.71
N ILE A 455 -35.58 -66.22 61.50
CA ILE A 455 -36.13 -67.51 61.01
C ILE A 455 -35.86 -67.73 59.50
N PHE A 456 -34.75 -67.18 58.97
CA PHE A 456 -34.33 -67.45 57.59
C PHE A 456 -33.20 -68.47 57.57
N HIS A 457 -33.37 -69.48 56.74
CA HIS A 457 -32.33 -70.47 56.49
C HIS A 457 -32.31 -70.78 55.01
N VAL A 458 -31.14 -71.10 54.48
CA VAL A 458 -31.03 -71.68 53.14
C VAL A 458 -30.54 -73.12 53.29
N THR A 459 -31.05 -74.01 52.45
CA THR A 459 -30.56 -75.38 52.33
C THR A 459 -30.02 -75.61 50.93
N ASP A 460 -28.87 -76.24 50.81
CA ASP A 460 -28.34 -76.65 49.50
C ASP A 460 -28.88 -78.02 49.04
N GLU A 461 -28.42 -78.50 47.89
CA GLU A 461 -28.82 -79.77 47.30
C GLU A 461 -28.47 -80.99 48.15
N ASN A 462 -27.47 -80.86 49.02
CA ASN A 462 -27.02 -81.92 49.93
C ASN A 462 -27.77 -81.88 51.28
N GLY A 463 -28.67 -80.91 51.46
CA GLY A 463 -29.43 -80.71 52.69
C GLY A 463 -28.66 -79.99 53.78
N TYR A 464 -27.48 -79.40 53.48
CA TYR A 464 -26.77 -78.57 54.45
C TYR A 464 -27.57 -77.30 54.69
N LYS A 465 -27.79 -76.97 55.97
CA LYS A 465 -28.56 -75.80 56.39
C LYS A 465 -27.61 -74.68 56.79
N PHE A 466 -27.80 -73.51 56.19
CA PHE A 466 -27.00 -72.32 56.45
C PHE A 466 -27.89 -71.21 57.02
N ASP A 467 -27.43 -70.60 58.10
CA ASP A 467 -28.12 -69.50 58.78
C ASP A 467 -27.66 -68.15 58.20
N SER A 468 -28.50 -67.13 58.30
CA SER A 468 -28.11 -65.79 57.84
C SER A 468 -27.01 -65.22 58.72
N ILE A 469 -26.03 -64.58 58.10
CA ILE A 469 -24.99 -63.83 58.80
C ILE A 469 -25.63 -62.61 59.47
N SER A 470 -25.31 -62.38 60.74
CA SER A 470 -25.64 -61.14 61.45
C SER A 470 -24.35 -60.39 61.73
N ASP A 471 -24.00 -59.46 60.85
CA ASP A 471 -22.80 -58.63 60.95
C ASP A 471 -23.22 -57.15 60.98
N THR A 472 -22.60 -56.35 61.85
CA THR A 472 -22.78 -54.89 61.90
C THR A 472 -22.40 -54.21 60.58
N ASN A 473 -21.44 -54.75 59.82
CA ASN A 473 -21.08 -54.22 58.50
C ASN A 473 -22.13 -54.54 57.44
N LEU A 474 -22.93 -55.60 57.64
CA LEU A 474 -24.05 -55.94 56.76
C LEU A 474 -25.17 -54.91 56.85
N TYR A 475 -25.41 -54.37 58.05
CA TYR A 475 -26.37 -53.30 58.26
C TYR A 475 -26.03 -52.03 57.46
N ILE A 476 -24.74 -51.69 57.39
CA ILE A 476 -24.25 -50.55 56.60
C ILE A 476 -24.49 -50.81 55.10
N TYR A 477 -24.12 -52.01 54.62
CA TYR A 477 -24.36 -52.40 53.23
C TYR A 477 -25.85 -52.40 52.85
N GLU A 478 -26.73 -52.86 53.75
CA GLU A 478 -28.18 -52.83 53.58
C GLU A 478 -28.68 -51.39 53.36
N GLN A 479 -28.33 -50.46 54.25
CA GLN A 479 -28.77 -49.05 54.14
C GLN A 479 -28.25 -48.37 52.87
N GLU A 480 -26.99 -48.57 52.50
CA GLU A 480 -26.36 -47.93 51.34
C GLU A 480 -26.93 -48.37 49.99
N ASN A 481 -27.59 -49.52 49.97
CA ASN A 481 -28.23 -50.06 48.77
C ASN A 481 -29.76 -49.98 48.86
N GLY A 482 -30.30 -49.18 49.80
CA GLY A 482 -31.73 -48.92 49.91
C GLY A 482 -32.54 -50.08 50.46
N PHE A 483 -31.90 -51.03 51.14
CA PHE A 483 -32.57 -52.10 51.89
C PHE A 483 -32.88 -51.63 53.31
N SER A 484 -34.02 -52.05 53.81
CA SER A 484 -34.42 -51.80 55.19
C SER A 484 -33.69 -52.74 56.14
N SER A 485 -33.40 -52.19 57.31
CA SER A 485 -32.71 -52.89 58.38
C SER A 485 -33.67 -53.52 59.40
N ASN A 486 -33.14 -54.36 60.29
CA ASN A 486 -33.87 -55.32 61.12
C ASN A 486 -34.91 -54.75 62.14
N SER A 487 -35.23 -53.46 62.13
CA SER A 487 -36.15 -52.81 63.09
C SER A 487 -37.46 -52.27 62.50
N ASP A 488 -37.67 -52.37 61.19
CA ASP A 488 -38.78 -51.66 60.56
C ASP A 488 -40.11 -52.42 60.61
N SER A 489 -41.16 -51.70 61.01
CA SER A 489 -42.53 -52.19 60.98
C SER A 489 -43.15 -51.94 59.61
N ILE A 490 -43.73 -52.96 58.97
CA ILE A 490 -44.41 -52.79 57.66
C ILE A 490 -45.88 -52.43 57.91
N ARG A 491 -46.35 -51.31 57.36
CA ARG A 491 -47.77 -50.92 57.37
C ARG A 491 -48.64 -51.91 56.59
N PRO A 492 -49.96 -52.02 56.84
CA PRO A 492 -50.88 -52.82 56.03
C PRO A 492 -50.71 -52.51 54.54
N THR A 493 -50.69 -53.54 53.69
CA THR A 493 -50.42 -53.49 52.23
C THR A 493 -49.07 -52.85 51.84
N GLY A 494 -48.23 -52.50 52.82
CA GLY A 494 -46.89 -52.02 52.59
C GLY A 494 -45.97 -53.14 52.17
N SER A 495 -44.87 -52.78 51.54
CA SER A 495 -43.79 -53.70 51.24
C SER A 495 -42.46 -53.04 51.56
N ILE A 496 -41.45 -53.86 51.82
CA ILE A 496 -40.13 -53.40 52.16
C ILE A 496 -39.09 -54.31 51.54
N LYS A 497 -38.03 -53.73 50.98
CA LYS A 497 -36.91 -54.49 50.44
C LYS A 497 -35.94 -54.80 51.55
N ILE A 498 -35.57 -56.06 51.67
CA ILE A 498 -34.57 -56.54 52.63
C ILE A 498 -33.55 -57.37 51.88
N LEU A 499 -32.35 -57.41 52.43
CA LEU A 499 -31.26 -58.22 51.92
C LEU A 499 -30.87 -59.22 53.01
N LYS A 500 -30.57 -60.46 52.62
CA LYS A 500 -30.04 -61.47 53.54
C LYS A 500 -28.83 -62.14 52.93
N VAL A 501 -27.78 -62.26 53.73
CA VAL A 501 -26.52 -62.88 53.33
C VAL A 501 -26.33 -64.15 54.13
N PHE A 502 -25.97 -65.22 53.42
CA PHE A 502 -25.69 -66.53 53.98
C PHE A 502 -24.28 -66.92 53.56
N GLU A 503 -23.55 -67.53 54.46
CA GLU A 503 -22.28 -68.16 54.12
C GLU A 503 -22.58 -69.61 53.71
N ILE A 504 -22.34 -69.95 52.44
CA ILE A 504 -22.62 -71.27 51.86
C ILE A 504 -21.33 -71.92 51.35
N ASN A 505 -21.35 -73.22 51.11
CA ASN A 505 -20.19 -73.90 50.51
C ASN A 505 -20.00 -73.43 49.05
N SER A 506 -18.76 -73.33 48.58
CA SER A 506 -18.45 -72.86 47.22
C SER A 506 -19.02 -73.72 46.10
N ASN A 507 -19.31 -75.00 46.40
CA ASN A 507 -19.89 -75.97 45.50
C ASN A 507 -21.41 -76.09 45.58
N SER A 508 -22.08 -75.49 46.58
CA SER A 508 -23.54 -75.58 46.74
C SER A 508 -24.28 -75.14 45.47
N GLN A 509 -25.13 -76.01 44.96
CA GLN A 509 -26.07 -75.80 43.86
C GLN A 509 -27.51 -75.89 44.39
N ASN A 510 -28.50 -75.49 43.57
CA ASN A 510 -29.92 -75.68 43.89
C ASN A 510 -30.32 -75.23 45.31
N ILE A 511 -30.05 -73.96 45.59
CA ILE A 511 -30.33 -73.36 46.89
C ILE A 511 -31.84 -73.30 47.10
N THR A 512 -32.30 -73.73 48.26
CA THR A 512 -33.68 -73.60 48.71
C THR A 512 -33.73 -72.64 49.90
N PHE A 513 -34.43 -71.52 49.74
CA PHE A 513 -34.68 -70.57 50.81
C PHE A 513 -35.87 -71.00 51.64
N GLN A 514 -35.72 -71.07 52.96
CA GLN A 514 -36.75 -71.49 53.89
C GLN A 514 -37.13 -70.36 54.84
N TRP A 515 -38.44 -70.15 54.99
CA TRP A 515 -39.01 -69.18 55.91
C TRP A 515 -40.23 -69.77 56.63
N LYS A 516 -40.15 -69.90 57.96
CA LYS A 516 -41.23 -70.42 58.82
C LYS A 516 -41.85 -71.74 58.29
N GLY A 517 -41.02 -72.68 57.87
CA GLY A 517 -41.43 -74.01 57.40
C GLY A 517 -41.90 -74.09 55.95
N LYS A 518 -41.91 -72.97 55.21
CA LYS A 518 -42.16 -72.95 53.76
C LYS A 518 -40.85 -72.73 53.00
N SER A 519 -40.73 -73.32 51.82
CA SER A 519 -39.51 -73.32 51.01
C SER A 519 -39.74 -72.71 49.62
N ILE A 520 -38.78 -71.91 49.15
CA ILE A 520 -38.64 -71.40 47.79
C ILE A 520 -37.40 -72.05 47.19
N ASN A 521 -37.54 -72.81 46.11
CA ASN A 521 -36.37 -73.25 45.35
C ASN A 521 -35.83 -72.07 44.53
N LEU A 522 -34.64 -71.59 44.88
CA LEU A 522 -33.96 -70.53 44.16
C LEU A 522 -33.20 -71.08 42.95
N GLY A 523 -32.78 -72.34 42.99
CA GLY A 523 -31.95 -72.96 41.95
C GLY A 523 -30.49 -72.58 42.11
N LYS A 524 -29.75 -72.57 41.00
CA LYS A 524 -28.33 -72.24 40.99
C LYS A 524 -28.12 -70.72 41.11
N PRO A 525 -27.39 -70.22 42.11
CA PRO A 525 -27.11 -68.80 42.23
C PRO A 525 -26.18 -68.34 41.11
N LYS A 526 -26.47 -67.15 40.56
CA LYS A 526 -25.55 -66.47 39.66
C LYS A 526 -24.24 -66.17 40.37
N HIS A 527 -23.11 -66.34 39.70
CA HIS A 527 -21.86 -65.84 40.23
C HIS A 527 -21.75 -64.36 39.88
N PHE A 528 -21.80 -63.49 40.89
CA PHE A 528 -21.69 -62.06 40.67
C PHE A 528 -20.21 -61.68 40.64
N HIS A 529 -19.70 -61.35 39.46
CA HIS A 529 -18.46 -60.60 39.34
C HIS A 529 -18.77 -59.13 39.57
N GLN A 530 -18.35 -58.59 40.71
CA GLN A 530 -18.40 -57.15 40.97
C GLN A 530 -17.44 -56.46 40.00
N SER A 531 -17.91 -56.12 38.80
CA SER A 531 -17.17 -55.31 37.86
C SER A 531 -17.09 -53.90 38.42
N VAL A 532 -15.88 -53.48 38.79
CA VAL A 532 -15.56 -52.07 39.07
C VAL A 532 -16.06 -51.25 37.88
N THR A 533 -17.08 -50.42 38.11
CA THR A 533 -17.77 -49.66 37.07
C THR A 533 -16.84 -48.60 36.49
N ASN A 534 -16.19 -48.91 35.36
CA ASN A 534 -15.72 -47.91 34.42
C ASN A 534 -16.88 -47.53 33.51
N SER A 535 -17.48 -46.36 33.75
CA SER A 535 -18.43 -45.75 32.80
C SER A 535 -17.69 -45.39 31.49
N PRO A 536 -18.22 -45.74 30.30
CA PRO A 536 -17.61 -45.36 29.04
C PRO A 536 -17.92 -43.89 28.70
N VAL A 537 -16.88 -43.15 28.34
CA VAL A 537 -16.95 -41.84 27.69
C VAL A 537 -17.51 -42.05 26.28
N ILE A 538 -18.61 -41.37 25.97
CA ILE A 538 -19.17 -41.31 24.62
C ILE A 538 -18.32 -40.29 23.84
N GLU A 539 -17.41 -40.77 22.99
CA GLU A 539 -16.82 -39.98 21.92
C GLU A 539 -17.89 -39.80 20.83
N SER A 540 -18.29 -38.54 20.58
CA SER A 540 -19.07 -38.18 19.40
C SER A 540 -18.11 -37.88 18.25
N ASP A 541 -17.97 -38.84 17.35
CA ASP A 541 -17.50 -38.60 15.99
C ASP A 541 -18.51 -37.73 15.20
N ASP A 542 -17.98 -37.01 14.22
CA ASP A 542 -18.65 -36.20 13.19
C ASP A 542 -18.93 -34.71 13.49
N PHE A 543 -17.90 -33.88 13.29
CA PHE A 543 -18.02 -32.61 12.56
C PHE A 543 -16.64 -32.15 12.02
N LYS A 544 -16.11 -32.87 11.02
CA LYS A 544 -14.99 -32.37 10.19
C LYS A 544 -15.58 -31.56 9.04
N ILE A 545 -15.69 -30.24 9.22
CA ILE A 545 -15.81 -29.32 8.09
C ILE A 545 -14.41 -29.18 7.48
N SER A 546 -14.12 -29.98 6.45
CA SER A 546 -12.99 -29.75 5.57
C SER A 546 -13.33 -28.62 4.60
N ARG A 547 -13.15 -27.38 5.04
CA ARG A 547 -13.12 -26.21 4.15
C ARG A 547 -11.66 -25.99 3.72
N GLN A 548 -11.18 -26.83 2.80
CA GLN A 548 -10.04 -26.47 1.97
C GLN A 548 -10.55 -25.57 0.84
N GLU A 549 -10.89 -24.33 1.20
CA GLU A 549 -10.90 -23.25 0.21
C GLU A 549 -9.44 -22.93 -0.07
N LYS A 550 -9.00 -23.39 -1.23
CA LYS A 550 -7.77 -23.04 -1.90
C LYS A 550 -7.81 -21.52 -2.12
N MET A 551 -7.25 -20.74 -1.18
CA MET A 551 -6.96 -19.32 -1.38
C MET A 551 -6.05 -19.24 -2.60
N ILE A 552 -6.64 -18.85 -3.72
CA ILE A 552 -5.92 -18.37 -4.88
C ILE A 552 -5.33 -17.04 -4.41
N HIS A 553 -4.00 -16.96 -4.36
CA HIS A 553 -3.32 -15.67 -4.32
C HIS A 553 -3.71 -14.92 -5.60
N THR A 554 -4.72 -14.05 -5.51
CA THR A 554 -4.96 -13.01 -6.50
C THR A 554 -3.86 -11.99 -6.32
N THR A 555 -2.79 -12.15 -7.10
CA THR A 555 -1.81 -11.08 -7.31
C THR A 555 -2.56 -9.88 -7.86
N PRO A 556 -2.46 -8.68 -7.27
CA PRO A 556 -3.10 -7.48 -7.81
C PRO A 556 -2.63 -7.23 -9.24
N ALA A 557 -3.54 -6.73 -10.07
CA ALA A 557 -3.33 -6.51 -11.50
C ALA A 557 -2.02 -5.74 -11.77
N SER A 558 -1.22 -6.35 -12.65
CA SER A 558 0.20 -6.11 -12.94
C SER A 558 0.55 -4.76 -13.63
N ASN A 559 -0.13 -3.66 -13.34
CA ASN A 559 0.15 -2.38 -14.04
C ASN A 559 0.84 -1.28 -13.23
N ASN A 560 1.03 -1.44 -11.91
CA ASN A 560 1.78 -0.46 -11.11
C ASN A 560 3.11 -1.03 -10.61
N ASN A 561 4.22 -0.37 -10.96
CA ASN A 561 5.63 -0.72 -10.66
C ASN A 561 6.00 -0.60 -9.16
N GLY A 562 5.08 -0.90 -8.24
CA GLY A 562 5.32 -0.88 -6.80
C GLY A 562 6.33 -1.95 -6.39
N LYS A 563 7.50 -1.53 -5.90
CA LYS A 563 8.54 -2.44 -5.38
C LYS A 563 8.11 -2.92 -3.99
N PHE A 564 7.72 -4.18 -3.87
CA PHE A 564 7.42 -4.81 -2.57
C PHE A 564 8.69 -5.01 -1.77
N ASN A 565 8.73 -4.47 -0.55
CA ASN A 565 9.74 -4.81 0.44
C ASN A 565 9.06 -5.62 1.55
N SER A 566 9.44 -6.90 1.68
CA SER A 566 9.06 -7.70 2.85
C SER A 566 10.02 -7.40 4.00
N ILE A 567 9.47 -7.06 5.17
CA ILE A 567 10.26 -6.65 6.34
C ILE A 567 10.30 -7.79 7.36
N ASN A 568 9.15 -8.43 7.63
CA ASN A 568 8.98 -9.50 8.62
C ASN A 568 9.47 -9.13 10.03
N GLU A 569 9.53 -7.84 10.35
CA GLU A 569 9.94 -7.37 11.68
C GLU A 569 8.73 -7.41 12.62
N ARG A 570 8.94 -8.03 13.79
CA ARG A 570 7.91 -8.24 14.81
C ARG A 570 8.19 -7.38 16.03
N VAL A 571 7.18 -6.65 16.48
CA VAL A 571 7.22 -5.84 17.70
C VAL A 571 6.08 -6.24 18.63
N GLU A 572 6.41 -6.48 19.90
CA GLU A 572 5.44 -6.82 20.93
C GLU A 572 5.29 -5.66 21.94
N VAL A 573 4.04 -5.27 22.20
CA VAL A 573 3.68 -4.25 23.19
C VAL A 573 2.57 -4.79 24.09
N GLY A 574 2.93 -5.16 25.31
CA GLY A 574 1.99 -5.78 26.26
C GLY A 574 1.57 -7.17 25.76
N ASN A 575 0.26 -7.39 25.61
CA ASN A 575 -0.31 -8.67 25.19
C ASN A 575 -0.62 -8.73 23.67
N ARG A 576 0.06 -7.90 22.88
CA ARG A 576 -0.20 -7.76 21.44
C ARG A 576 1.12 -7.70 20.71
N ALA A 577 1.22 -8.42 19.60
CA ALA A 577 2.33 -8.31 18.67
C ALA A 577 1.84 -7.86 17.31
N ILE A 578 2.65 -7.04 16.63
CA ILE A 578 2.49 -6.72 15.21
C ILE A 578 3.69 -7.27 14.45
N THR A 579 3.46 -7.76 13.24
CA THR A 579 4.49 -8.10 12.27
C THR A 579 4.21 -7.31 11.00
N VAL A 580 5.19 -6.57 10.49
CA VAL A 580 5.06 -5.91 9.18
C VAL A 580 5.42 -6.92 8.10
N GLU A 581 4.42 -7.37 7.34
CA GLU A 581 4.59 -8.38 6.30
C GLU A 581 5.18 -7.72 5.04
N ASN A 582 4.49 -6.69 4.53
CA ASN A 582 4.84 -6.00 3.29
C ASN A 582 4.66 -4.48 3.41
N VAL A 583 5.49 -3.76 2.68
CA VAL A 583 5.36 -2.31 2.48
C VAL A 583 5.54 -1.97 1.01
N TYR A 584 4.67 -1.12 0.49
CA TYR A 584 4.76 -0.61 -0.88
C TYR A 584 4.23 0.82 -0.99
N PHE A 585 4.72 1.54 -1.99
CA PHE A 585 4.23 2.87 -2.36
C PHE A 585 3.29 2.78 -3.55
N THR A 586 2.29 3.67 -3.57
CA THR A 586 1.42 3.86 -4.73
C THR A 586 1.03 5.33 -4.89
N ASP A 587 0.85 5.76 -6.13
CA ASP A 587 0.46 7.15 -6.45
C ASP A 587 -1.06 7.35 -6.34
N CYS A 588 -1.83 6.25 -6.36
CA CYS A 588 -3.29 6.22 -6.15
C CYS A 588 -3.74 4.88 -5.52
N LEU A 589 -4.92 4.85 -4.91
CA LEU A 589 -5.62 3.61 -4.54
C LEU A 589 -6.75 3.38 -5.55
N GLU A 590 -6.68 2.28 -6.28
CA GLU A 590 -7.65 1.90 -7.31
C GLU A 590 -8.52 0.75 -6.80
N SER A 591 -9.84 0.92 -6.89
CA SER A 591 -10.82 -0.15 -6.65
C SER A 591 -10.83 -1.14 -7.81
N THR A 592 -11.18 -2.40 -7.55
CA THR A 592 -11.48 -3.36 -8.63
C THR A 592 -12.86 -3.14 -9.24
N ASP A 593 -13.73 -2.42 -8.53
CA ASP A 593 -14.98 -1.93 -9.07
C ASP A 593 -14.74 -0.79 -10.07
N GLU A 594 -15.18 -0.99 -11.31
CA GLU A 594 -15.04 -0.01 -12.40
C GLU A 594 -15.83 1.29 -12.17
N PHE A 595 -16.72 1.32 -11.17
CA PHE A 595 -17.55 2.48 -10.85
C PHE A 595 -16.94 3.41 -9.78
N ASP A 596 -15.85 3.02 -9.13
CA ASP A 596 -15.19 3.87 -8.12
C ASP A 596 -14.06 4.71 -8.72
N ASP A 597 -14.06 5.99 -8.40
CA ASP A 597 -12.96 6.89 -8.77
C ASP A 597 -11.69 6.53 -7.97
N PRO A 598 -10.50 6.49 -8.62
CA PRO A 598 -9.24 6.31 -7.91
C PRO A 598 -9.03 7.37 -6.84
N ILE A 599 -8.56 6.96 -5.66
CA ILE A 599 -8.25 7.88 -4.57
C ILE A 599 -6.82 8.37 -4.76
N PHE A 600 -6.62 9.69 -4.75
CA PHE A 600 -5.31 10.33 -4.87
C PHE A 600 -4.90 11.01 -3.55
N PRO A 601 -3.58 11.11 -3.26
CA PRO A 601 -3.04 11.86 -2.13
C PRO A 601 -3.51 13.32 -2.12
N LYS A 602 -4.02 13.83 -1.00
CA LYS A 602 -4.56 15.20 -0.87
C LYS A 602 -3.47 16.29 -0.91
N THR A 603 -2.24 15.92 -0.56
CA THR A 603 -1.06 16.78 -0.43
C THR A 603 -0.14 16.72 -1.64
N GLY A 604 -0.45 15.89 -2.64
CA GLY A 604 0.41 15.64 -3.80
C GLY A 604 1.63 14.76 -3.49
N GLY A 605 1.62 14.08 -2.33
CA GLY A 605 2.61 13.07 -1.96
C GLY A 605 2.32 11.70 -2.58
N LYS A 606 2.67 10.64 -1.86
CA LYS A 606 2.37 9.25 -2.23
C LYS A 606 1.67 8.54 -1.08
N PHE A 607 0.92 7.48 -1.40
CA PHE A 607 0.48 6.55 -0.37
C PHE A 607 1.56 5.54 -0.06
N ILE A 608 1.74 5.24 1.22
CA ILE A 608 2.45 4.06 1.71
C ILE A 608 1.45 3.09 2.31
N CYS A 609 1.42 1.89 1.76
CA CYS A 609 0.57 0.79 2.19
C CYS A 609 1.40 -0.19 3.02
N VAL A 610 0.97 -0.45 4.25
CA VAL A 610 1.65 -1.30 5.23
C VAL A 610 0.73 -2.47 5.59
N GLU A 611 1.11 -3.66 5.16
CA GLU A 611 0.42 -4.90 5.51
C GLU A 611 0.95 -5.42 6.85
N LEU A 612 0.05 -5.63 7.80
CA LEU A 612 0.38 -5.97 9.18
C LEU A 612 -0.35 -7.25 9.60
N THR A 613 0.37 -8.20 10.16
CA THR A 613 -0.25 -9.27 10.96
C THR A 613 -0.30 -8.82 12.41
N VAL A 614 -1.49 -8.72 12.99
CA VAL A 614 -1.66 -8.43 14.42
C VAL A 614 -2.07 -9.69 15.17
N GLU A 615 -1.33 -10.02 16.21
CA GLU A 615 -1.54 -11.21 17.03
C GLU A 615 -1.89 -10.84 18.47
N ASN A 616 -2.86 -11.57 19.04
CA ASN A 616 -3.13 -11.51 20.48
C ASN A 616 -2.31 -12.57 21.22
N THR A 617 -1.19 -12.14 21.80
CA THR A 617 -0.28 -12.98 22.63
C THR A 617 -0.79 -13.17 24.07
N GLY A 618 -1.86 -12.47 24.45
CA GLY A 618 -2.48 -12.56 25.77
C GLY A 618 -3.48 -13.70 25.95
N LYS A 619 -4.02 -13.80 27.18
CA LYS A 619 -5.07 -14.77 27.55
C LYS A 619 -6.49 -14.23 27.41
N GLU A 620 -6.64 -12.94 27.09
CA GLU A 620 -7.94 -12.26 27.01
C GLU A 620 -8.14 -11.62 25.63
N THR A 621 -9.37 -11.63 25.13
CA THR A 621 -9.77 -10.84 23.96
C THR A 621 -9.53 -9.36 24.25
N GLY A 622 -9.13 -8.59 23.26
CA GLY A 622 -9.00 -7.15 23.46
C GLY A 622 -8.63 -6.41 22.21
N ASN A 623 -8.87 -5.11 22.29
CA ASN A 623 -9.00 -4.28 21.11
C ASN A 623 -7.66 -3.77 20.61
N ILE A 624 -7.59 -3.57 19.29
CA ILE A 624 -6.48 -2.85 18.66
C ILE A 624 -7.00 -1.45 18.41
N ILE A 625 -6.39 -0.47 19.08
CA ILE A 625 -6.68 0.93 18.84
C ILE A 625 -5.88 1.34 17.61
N PHE A 626 -6.48 1.26 16.43
CA PHE A 626 -5.80 1.50 15.16
C PHE A 626 -5.25 2.93 15.03
N SER A 627 -5.84 3.91 15.72
CA SER A 627 -5.31 5.28 15.80
C SER A 627 -3.96 5.40 16.51
N THR A 628 -3.37 4.30 16.98
CA THR A 628 -2.03 4.28 17.59
C THR A 628 -0.88 4.01 16.61
N PHE A 629 -1.19 3.72 15.33
CA PHE A 629 -0.17 3.62 14.29
C PHE A 629 0.14 4.99 13.71
N GLN A 630 1.43 5.34 13.67
CA GLN A 630 1.92 6.56 13.01
C GLN A 630 3.14 6.20 12.17
N VAL A 631 3.25 6.77 10.97
CA VAL A 631 4.50 6.72 10.21
C VAL A 631 5.27 8.01 10.49
N MET A 632 6.58 7.92 10.66
CA MET A 632 7.43 9.10 10.85
C MET A 632 8.68 8.99 9.99
N ASP A 633 9.06 10.11 9.35
CA ASP A 633 10.29 10.19 8.56
C ASP A 633 11.53 10.46 9.42
N GLU A 634 12.70 10.55 8.77
CA GLU A 634 13.97 10.87 9.44
C GLU A 634 14.05 12.29 10.01
N ASN A 635 13.20 13.20 9.54
CA ASN A 635 13.14 14.58 10.01
C ASN A 635 12.18 14.74 11.21
N GLY A 636 11.44 13.70 11.56
CA GLY A 636 10.47 13.69 12.65
C GLY A 636 9.08 14.17 12.24
N TYR A 637 8.79 14.31 10.93
CA TYR A 637 7.44 14.55 10.44
C TYR A 637 6.59 13.31 10.62
N LYS A 638 5.43 13.48 11.23
CA LYS A 638 4.47 12.42 11.52
C LYS A 638 3.37 12.43 10.49
N PHE A 639 3.04 11.24 10.00
CA PHE A 639 1.97 10.99 9.06
C PHE A 639 0.95 10.09 9.77
N ASP A 640 -0.26 10.61 9.92
CA ASP A 640 -1.38 9.85 10.46
C ASP A 640 -1.95 8.94 9.37
N ALA A 641 -2.58 7.84 9.79
CA ALA A 641 -3.26 6.95 8.86
C ALA A 641 -4.41 7.71 8.17
N VAL A 642 -4.59 7.44 6.87
CA VAL A 642 -5.75 7.93 6.11
C VAL A 642 -7.02 7.31 6.70
N ASP A 643 -8.12 8.08 6.70
CA ASP A 643 -9.37 7.68 7.35
C ASP A 643 -9.88 6.33 6.80
N GLU A 644 -10.27 5.43 7.71
CA GLU A 644 -10.63 4.05 7.40
C GLU A 644 -11.86 3.97 6.49
N SER A 645 -12.76 4.96 6.54
CA SER A 645 -13.92 5.02 5.64
C SER A 645 -13.54 5.23 4.17
N GLU A 646 -12.40 5.88 3.89
CA GLU A 646 -11.92 6.10 2.52
C GLU A 646 -11.23 4.84 1.96
N ILE A 647 -10.78 3.91 2.82
CA ILE A 647 -9.96 2.74 2.42
C ILE A 647 -10.73 1.42 2.53
N TYR A 648 -11.93 1.46 3.11
CA TYR A 648 -12.71 0.26 3.43
C TYR A 648 -12.96 -0.63 2.20
N LEU A 649 -13.35 -0.02 1.07
CA LEU A 649 -13.56 -0.77 -0.18
C LEU A 649 -12.27 -1.45 -0.64
N TYR A 650 -11.19 -0.68 -0.78
CA TYR A 650 -9.88 -1.17 -1.24
C TYR A 650 -9.32 -2.31 -0.36
N ALA A 651 -9.40 -2.19 0.97
CA ALA A 651 -8.94 -3.22 1.88
C ALA A 651 -9.79 -4.51 1.79
N SER A 652 -11.12 -4.36 1.65
CA SER A 652 -12.04 -5.51 1.56
C SER A 652 -11.86 -6.31 0.27
N GLU A 653 -11.60 -5.63 -0.85
CA GLU A 653 -11.34 -6.26 -2.14
C GLU A 653 -10.05 -7.09 -2.15
N LEU A 654 -9.04 -6.65 -1.38
CA LEU A 654 -7.79 -7.38 -1.17
C LEU A 654 -7.92 -8.53 -0.16
N GLY A 655 -9.13 -8.80 0.36
CA GLY A 655 -9.39 -9.85 1.33
C GLY A 655 -8.96 -9.52 2.77
N PHE A 656 -8.67 -8.25 3.06
CA PHE A 656 -8.42 -7.80 4.43
C PHE A 656 -9.74 -7.42 5.12
N ASP A 657 -9.93 -7.88 6.35
CA ASP A 657 -11.09 -7.50 7.15
C ASP A 657 -10.82 -6.16 7.83
N ALA A 658 -11.39 -5.10 7.27
CA ALA A 658 -11.18 -3.74 7.69
C ALA A 658 -11.91 -3.36 9.01
N THR A 659 -12.63 -4.29 9.65
CA THR A 659 -13.47 -4.00 10.85
C THR A 659 -13.12 -4.74 12.14
N PHE A 660 -11.98 -5.41 12.24
CA PHE A 660 -11.66 -6.13 13.49
C PHE A 660 -11.34 -5.18 14.65
N GLU A 661 -12.36 -4.82 15.44
CA GLU A 661 -12.18 -4.07 16.69
C GLU A 661 -11.51 -4.92 17.78
N SER A 662 -11.58 -6.26 17.71
CA SER A 662 -11.04 -7.16 18.74
C SER A 662 -10.45 -8.46 18.18
N ILE A 663 -9.35 -8.94 18.80
CA ILE A 663 -8.71 -10.23 18.45
C ILE A 663 -8.79 -11.18 19.65
N ARG A 664 -9.22 -12.43 19.41
CA ARG A 664 -9.30 -13.50 20.44
C ARG A 664 -7.90 -14.00 20.85
N PRO A 665 -7.73 -14.58 22.05
CA PRO A 665 -6.45 -15.15 22.48
C PRO A 665 -5.89 -16.15 21.48
N LYS A 666 -4.59 -16.04 21.17
CA LYS A 666 -3.87 -16.90 20.19
C LYS A 666 -4.42 -16.84 18.77
N SER A 667 -5.20 -15.82 18.42
CA SER A 667 -5.60 -15.55 17.05
C SER A 667 -4.76 -14.41 16.46
N SER A 668 -4.65 -14.40 15.15
CA SER A 668 -4.06 -13.32 14.37
C SER A 668 -5.06 -12.81 13.33
N ALA A 669 -4.91 -11.55 12.94
CA ALA A 669 -5.62 -10.94 11.82
C ALA A 669 -4.61 -10.20 10.95
N ILE A 670 -4.81 -10.23 9.64
CA ILE A 670 -4.02 -9.43 8.70
C ILE A 670 -4.82 -8.18 8.38
N ILE A 671 -4.19 -7.01 8.49
CA ILE A 671 -4.78 -5.70 8.25
C ILE A 671 -3.90 -4.90 7.29
N LEU A 672 -4.51 -3.98 6.56
CA LEU A 672 -3.81 -3.01 5.74
C LEU A 672 -3.94 -1.62 6.35
N LYS A 673 -2.82 -0.89 6.50
CA LYS A 673 -2.81 0.52 6.90
C LYS A 673 -2.18 1.37 5.82
N VAL A 674 -2.86 2.46 5.46
CA VAL A 674 -2.40 3.38 4.43
C VAL A 674 -2.12 4.74 5.07
N PHE A 675 -0.98 5.32 4.72
CA PHE A 675 -0.58 6.66 5.14
C PHE A 675 -0.28 7.49 3.91
N GLU A 676 -0.54 8.78 4.00
CA GLU A 676 -0.11 9.74 2.99
C GLU A 676 1.21 10.37 3.43
N VAL A 677 2.25 10.21 2.63
CA VAL A 677 3.62 10.70 2.92
C VAL A 677 4.11 11.62 1.81
N ASN A 678 5.01 12.54 2.12
CA ASN A 678 5.59 13.41 1.12
C ASN A 678 6.43 12.61 0.11
N GLU A 679 6.51 13.09 -1.14
CA GLU A 679 7.25 12.43 -2.22
C GLU A 679 8.74 12.25 -1.91
N ASP A 680 9.31 13.13 -1.09
CA ASP A 680 10.72 13.13 -0.67
C ASP A 680 11.00 12.26 0.58
N SER A 681 9.98 11.62 1.17
CA SER A 681 10.13 10.78 2.36
C SER A 681 10.74 9.41 2.02
N ASN A 682 12.04 9.25 2.28
CA ASN A 682 12.86 8.12 1.85
C ASN A 682 13.41 7.25 2.99
N LYS A 683 13.16 7.61 4.26
CA LYS A 683 13.38 6.75 5.44
C LYS A 683 12.19 6.84 6.38
N LEU A 684 11.36 5.82 6.37
CA LEU A 684 10.10 5.80 7.11
C LEU A 684 10.17 4.75 8.21
N ASN A 685 9.65 5.08 9.39
CA ASN A 685 9.50 4.14 10.48
C ASN A 685 8.04 4.10 10.93
N LEU A 686 7.49 2.90 11.12
CA LEU A 686 6.17 2.70 11.72
C LEU A 686 6.31 2.71 13.23
N TYR A 687 5.60 3.62 13.89
CA TYR A 687 5.52 3.70 15.34
C TYR A 687 4.20 3.12 15.84
N TRP A 688 4.31 2.27 16.86
CA TRP A 688 3.18 1.72 17.58
C TRP A 688 3.48 1.68 19.08
N LYS A 689 2.73 2.44 19.87
CA LYS A 689 2.85 2.53 21.33
C LYS A 689 4.30 2.72 21.84
N GLY A 690 5.06 3.57 21.16
CA GLY A 690 6.44 3.91 21.54
C GLY A 690 7.52 2.92 21.08
N LYS A 691 7.16 1.92 20.28
CA LYS A 691 8.11 1.08 19.54
C LYS A 691 8.10 1.45 18.07
N SER A 692 9.23 1.28 17.38
CA SER A 692 9.40 1.59 15.97
C SER A 692 9.83 0.36 15.17
N ILE A 693 9.32 0.23 13.95
CA ILE A 693 9.75 -0.73 12.93
C ILE A 693 10.28 0.08 11.74
N ASN A 694 11.46 -0.25 11.23
CA ASN A 694 12.01 0.43 10.06
C ASN A 694 11.32 -0.09 8.80
N LEU A 695 10.73 0.81 8.00
CA LEU A 695 10.03 0.46 6.76
C LEU A 695 10.96 0.50 5.54
N PHE A 696 11.94 1.40 5.54
CA PHE A 696 12.92 1.63 4.47
C PHE A 696 14.28 2.13 5.00
#